data_AF-C5DKB5-F1
#
_entry.id   AF-C5DKB5-F1
#
_cell.length_a   1.000
_cell.length_b   1.000
_cell.length_c   1.000
_cell.angle_alpha   90.00
_cell.angle_beta   90.00
_cell.angle_gamma   90.00
#
_symmetry.space_group_name_H-M   'P 1'
#
loop_
_entity.id
_entity.type
_entity.pdbx_description
1 polymer ?
#
loop_
_entity_poly.entity_id
_entity_poly.type
_entity_poly.pdbx_seq_one_letter_code
_entity_poly.pdbx_strand_id
1 'polypeptide(L)'
;MSRFDVDLDRAVRKACSYEETAPKRKHVRTCIVFTWDHKSSRAFFNAMKTQPLGEDEVSVFKALITIHKVLQEGHPSAIVEGIKNREWIESLGRIYSIGGGDGYGRIIEEYVQFLLRKLVFHRSHKGFNGTFEYEEYVSLVTTSNPDEGYETILDLMDLQDALDEFSRVLFASISSGRKNECKISALVPLVAESYGIYKFITSMIRAMHKQTGEDGAMEPLHERYVSQHARLFEFYADCSAIKYLTSLIRIPKLPTEAPSLVDSPSPEPSLSRPSTRNSARRSITPSEKPPSLKAERSFSAVTPSQTEYVATPGPQISGVFSNGAYNIPSSQPTGGVSGFVPFMSSHPTGVVGGLVPVMSSNPTGGLVGNQTGYFGNVGLDTPNSLETQRALEQQRTNQLLLQQQQQQQQQQQLEQQAILERERQRQLELQQQQRQLEIEREHQLAQQQQEQALFEERLRSQQNMYQQAAQQDQYQTDLNALREQHERDQMVIQQYDNRVLALEKELENMNLNVNEQLSNKEEQVKTMEQWKEKYDGLARLYAQLRQEHLAVLKKLKKSQQVESSAKEAIHKAEVLEHEKEDLRREVQQVNRERERLHWESEKNARKQVEEVLVAGSRAVVARTSASESATNLANCFNNFIADGANGDFAALATSIAEFTVATAGSKDAQDFLCALKDLTGTEEEMTDKVIDLNIHLQRLFANQTLT
;
A
#
# COMPACT_ATOMS: atom_id res chain seq x y z
N MET A 1 25.82 22.40 -2.47
CA MET A 1 24.71 22.00 -1.60
C MET A 1 23.77 23.17 -1.43
N SER A 2 22.45 22.93 -1.50
CA SER A 2 21.45 23.89 -1.07
C SER A 2 21.44 24.02 0.47
N ARG A 3 20.75 25.03 1.00
CA ARG A 3 20.50 25.15 2.45
C ARG A 3 19.73 23.95 3.00
N PHE A 4 18.79 23.40 2.22
CA PHE A 4 17.99 22.25 2.60
C PHE A 4 18.84 20.97 2.67
N ASP A 5 19.85 20.81 1.81
CA ASP A 5 20.79 19.67 1.86
C ASP A 5 21.56 19.64 3.19
N VAL A 6 21.97 20.82 3.68
CA VAL A 6 22.74 20.99 4.92
C VAL A 6 21.86 20.76 6.15
N ASP A 7 20.59 21.19 6.09
CA ASP A 7 19.61 20.91 7.14
C ASP A 7 19.18 19.42 7.13
N LEU A 8 19.19 18.75 5.97
CA LEU A 8 18.99 17.30 5.81
C LEU A 8 20.15 16.48 6.37
N ASP A 9 21.41 16.78 6.04
CA ASP A 9 22.57 16.10 6.63
C ASP A 9 22.57 16.23 8.16
N ARG A 10 22.24 17.44 8.68
CA ARG A 10 22.10 17.65 10.12
C ARG A 10 20.94 16.86 10.74
N ALA A 11 19.89 16.54 9.97
CA ALA A 11 18.81 15.67 10.43
C ALA A 11 19.25 14.20 10.42
N VAL A 12 19.85 13.71 9.33
CA VAL A 12 20.41 12.36 9.19
C VAL A 12 21.40 12.07 10.32
N ARG A 13 22.40 12.93 10.53
CA ARG A 13 23.40 12.80 11.61
C ARG A 13 22.80 12.78 13.01
N LYS A 14 21.63 13.40 13.22
CA LYS A 14 20.90 13.40 14.50
C LYS A 14 19.84 12.29 14.64
N ALA A 15 19.55 11.56 13.56
CA ALA A 15 18.82 10.30 13.61
C ALA A 15 19.78 9.13 13.90
N CYS A 16 20.94 9.12 13.24
CA CYS A 16 22.00 8.09 13.32
C CYS A 16 23.08 8.44 14.36
N SER A 17 22.71 8.83 15.58
CA SER A 17 23.67 9.09 16.66
C SER A 17 24.04 7.81 17.43
N TYR A 18 25.23 7.79 18.04
CA TYR A 18 25.71 6.70 18.90
C TYR A 18 24.96 6.51 20.23
N GLU A 19 24.02 7.41 20.57
CA GLU A 19 23.22 7.29 21.79
C GLU A 19 22.25 6.09 21.68
N GLU A 20 22.38 5.08 22.55
CA GLU A 20 21.48 3.90 22.59
C GLU A 20 20.04 4.26 23.02
N THR A 21 19.32 4.82 22.06
CA THR A 21 17.98 5.41 22.16
C THR A 21 17.33 5.36 20.79
N ALA A 22 16.00 5.36 20.74
CA ALA A 22 15.25 5.39 19.48
C ALA A 22 15.66 6.57 18.57
N PRO A 23 15.72 6.40 17.23
CA PRO A 23 15.98 7.49 16.29
C PRO A 23 15.07 8.70 16.56
N LYS A 24 15.68 9.88 16.77
CA LYS A 24 14.99 11.05 17.31
C LYS A 24 13.88 11.53 16.36
N ARG A 25 12.62 11.16 16.67
CA ARG A 25 11.42 11.24 15.79
C ARG A 25 11.31 12.50 14.93
N LYS A 26 11.64 13.67 15.47
CA LYS A 26 11.61 14.95 14.71
C LYS A 26 12.54 14.94 13.49
N HIS A 27 13.72 14.33 13.60
CA HIS A 27 14.72 14.27 12.53
C HIS A 27 14.38 13.21 11.49
N VAL A 28 13.89 12.04 11.90
CA VAL A 28 13.33 11.03 10.98
C VAL A 28 12.18 11.64 10.17
N ARG A 29 11.29 12.40 10.82
CA ARG A 29 10.22 13.12 10.11
C ARG A 29 10.74 14.22 9.19
N THR A 30 11.84 14.92 9.53
CA THR A 30 12.51 15.84 8.57
C THR A 30 12.98 15.10 7.33
N CYS A 31 13.63 13.94 7.46
CA CYS A 31 14.08 13.14 6.32
C CYS A 31 12.90 12.70 5.43
N ILE A 32 11.80 12.24 6.04
CA ILE A 32 10.58 11.84 5.32
C ILE A 32 9.97 13.04 4.57
N VAL A 33 9.72 14.15 5.26
CA VAL A 33 9.10 15.35 4.68
C VAL A 33 9.96 15.94 3.56
N PHE A 34 11.29 15.96 3.71
CA PHE A 34 12.20 16.38 2.65
C PHE A 34 11.95 15.64 1.33
N THR A 35 11.69 14.33 1.36
CA THR A 35 11.44 13.54 0.13
C THR A 35 10.15 13.95 -0.58
N TRP A 36 9.14 14.39 0.16
CA TRP A 36 7.88 14.92 -0.38
C TRP A 36 8.07 16.33 -0.93
N ASP A 37 8.70 17.23 -0.16
CA ASP A 37 8.96 18.63 -0.55
C ASP A 37 9.75 18.72 -1.87
N HIS A 38 10.75 17.85 -2.05
CA HIS A 38 11.62 17.82 -3.23
C HIS A 38 11.22 16.77 -4.27
N LYS A 39 10.16 15.99 -4.02
CA LYS A 39 9.72 14.82 -4.82
C LYS A 39 10.87 13.84 -5.14
N SER A 40 11.88 13.77 -4.27
CA SER A 40 13.10 13.01 -4.49
C SER A 40 13.79 12.61 -3.19
N SER A 41 14.20 11.35 -3.12
CA SER A 41 14.95 10.73 -2.02
C SER A 41 16.46 10.66 -2.28
N ARG A 42 16.94 11.06 -3.46
CA ARG A 42 18.37 10.90 -3.84
C ARG A 42 19.31 11.65 -2.91
N ALA A 43 18.94 12.85 -2.46
CA ALA A 43 19.73 13.61 -1.50
C ALA A 43 19.79 12.93 -0.12
N PHE A 44 18.72 12.25 0.31
CA PHE A 44 18.72 11.46 1.55
C PHE A 44 19.68 10.27 1.45
N PHE A 45 19.60 9.44 0.39
CA PHE A 45 20.53 8.31 0.23
C PHE A 45 21.99 8.76 0.11
N ASN A 46 22.27 9.90 -0.52
CA ASN A 46 23.60 10.51 -0.53
C ASN A 46 24.04 10.93 0.90
N ALA A 47 23.18 11.61 1.66
CA ALA A 47 23.48 12.04 3.03
C ALA A 47 23.65 10.86 4.00
N MET A 48 22.94 9.73 3.79
CA MET A 48 23.15 8.50 4.54
C MET A 48 24.54 7.90 4.27
N LYS A 49 24.97 7.90 3.00
CA LYS A 49 26.30 7.41 2.57
C LYS A 49 27.48 8.24 3.09
N THR A 50 27.27 9.51 3.46
CA THR A 50 28.32 10.38 4.01
C THR A 50 28.43 10.35 5.54
N GLN A 51 27.59 9.58 6.25
CA GLN A 51 27.77 9.38 7.69
C GLN A 51 28.83 8.30 7.97
N PRO A 52 29.64 8.42 9.05
CA PRO A 52 30.62 7.41 9.46
C PRO A 52 29.93 6.22 10.15
N LEU A 53 29.08 5.49 9.42
CA LEU A 53 28.27 4.40 9.98
C LEU A 53 29.11 3.22 10.50
N GLY A 54 30.35 3.04 10.03
CA GLY A 54 31.25 1.96 10.46
C GLY A 54 31.99 2.19 11.79
N GLU A 55 31.70 3.27 12.52
CA GLU A 55 32.30 3.54 13.83
C GLU A 55 31.55 2.87 14.99
N ASP A 56 30.23 2.63 14.85
CA ASP A 56 29.36 2.14 15.92
C ASP A 56 28.14 1.36 15.38
N GLU A 57 27.87 0.18 15.97
CA GLU A 57 26.75 -0.68 15.59
C GLU A 57 25.38 -0.02 15.82
N VAL A 58 25.23 0.77 16.89
CA VAL A 58 23.97 1.45 17.22
C VAL A 58 23.63 2.48 16.14
N SER A 59 24.63 3.16 15.58
CA SER A 59 24.49 4.10 14.47
C SER A 59 24.09 3.41 13.15
N VAL A 60 24.61 2.22 12.84
CA VAL A 60 24.11 1.39 11.72
C VAL A 60 22.66 0.99 11.94
N PHE A 61 22.32 0.45 13.11
CA PHE A 61 20.96 -0.01 13.38
C PHE A 61 19.94 1.14 13.30
N LYS A 62 20.29 2.33 13.82
CA LYS A 62 19.46 3.54 13.71
C LYS A 62 19.40 4.10 12.28
N ALA A 63 20.44 3.91 11.48
CA ALA A 63 20.40 4.19 10.04
C ALA A 63 19.42 3.26 9.31
N LEU A 64 19.42 1.95 9.61
CA LEU A 64 18.47 0.99 9.04
C LEU A 64 17.02 1.30 9.41
N ILE A 65 16.72 1.63 10.67
CA ILE A 65 15.39 2.11 11.08
C ILE A 65 15.00 3.38 10.29
N THR A 66 15.93 4.31 10.12
CA THR A 66 15.66 5.57 9.39
C THR A 66 15.40 5.32 7.91
N ILE A 67 16.14 4.40 7.27
CA ILE A 67 15.89 3.94 5.90
C ILE A 67 14.52 3.26 5.80
N HIS A 68 14.21 2.32 6.70
CA HIS A 68 12.92 1.63 6.74
C HIS A 68 11.75 2.62 6.81
N LYS A 69 11.80 3.62 7.70
CA LYS A 69 10.73 4.63 7.81
C LYS A 69 10.66 5.58 6.61
N VAL A 70 11.77 5.86 5.92
CA VAL A 70 11.75 6.65 4.66
C VAL A 70 11.24 5.82 3.48
N LEU A 71 11.48 4.51 3.45
CA LEU A 71 10.88 3.59 2.47
C LEU A 71 9.37 3.45 2.68
N GLN A 72 8.89 3.52 3.94
CA GLN A 72 7.46 3.49 4.29
C GLN A 72 6.74 4.81 4.02
N GLU A 73 7.13 5.88 4.72
CA GLU A 73 6.38 7.15 4.80
C GLU A 73 6.82 8.20 3.76
N GLY A 74 7.86 7.91 2.97
CA GLY A 74 8.45 8.84 2.00
C GLY A 74 7.69 8.92 0.67
N HIS A 75 8.03 9.93 -0.13
CA HIS A 75 7.55 10.05 -1.51
C HIS A 75 7.97 8.79 -2.32
N PRO A 76 7.16 8.25 -3.26
CA PRO A 76 7.42 6.97 -3.94
C PRO A 76 8.82 6.80 -4.57
N SER A 77 9.51 7.89 -4.90
CA SER A 77 10.94 7.87 -5.26
C SER A 77 11.85 7.21 -4.21
N ALA A 78 11.45 7.16 -2.93
CA ALA A 78 12.17 6.52 -1.84
C ALA A 78 12.44 5.05 -2.14
N ILE A 79 11.42 4.33 -2.62
CA ILE A 79 11.50 2.93 -3.02
C ILE A 79 12.42 2.79 -4.25
N VAL A 80 12.22 3.64 -5.26
CA VAL A 80 13.00 3.63 -6.52
C VAL A 80 14.49 3.88 -6.28
N GLU A 81 14.85 4.85 -5.43
CA GLU A 81 16.25 5.07 -5.03
C GLU A 81 16.74 3.98 -4.07
N GLY A 82 15.88 3.40 -3.22
CA GLY A 82 16.21 2.24 -2.39
C GLY A 82 16.70 1.06 -3.24
N ILE A 83 15.94 0.70 -4.29
CA ILE A 83 16.31 -0.36 -5.25
C ILE A 83 17.67 -0.07 -5.90
N LYS A 84 17.94 1.18 -6.31
CA LYS A 84 19.25 1.60 -6.86
C LYS A 84 20.40 1.53 -5.84
N ASN A 85 20.10 1.59 -4.54
CA ASN A 85 21.09 1.58 -3.47
C ASN A 85 21.16 0.23 -2.73
N ARG A 86 20.51 -0.83 -3.24
CA ARG A 86 20.44 -2.17 -2.62
C ARG A 86 21.81 -2.73 -2.22
N GLU A 87 22.81 -2.66 -3.10
CA GLU A 87 24.17 -3.21 -2.87
C GLU A 87 24.92 -2.44 -1.78
N TRP A 88 24.59 -1.16 -1.58
CA TRP A 88 25.09 -0.39 -0.44
C TRP A 88 24.37 -0.76 0.87
N ILE A 89 23.05 -0.97 0.84
CA ILE A 89 22.29 -1.45 2.03
C ILE A 89 22.80 -2.83 2.45
N GLU A 90 23.01 -3.73 1.49
CA GLU A 90 23.64 -5.05 1.68
C GLU A 90 25.03 -4.95 2.34
N SER A 91 25.83 -3.96 1.95
CA SER A 91 27.16 -3.74 2.55
C SER A 91 27.11 -3.39 4.05
N LEU A 92 26.01 -2.81 4.54
CA LEU A 92 25.85 -2.47 5.96
C LEU A 92 25.76 -3.72 6.86
N GLY A 93 25.18 -4.81 6.36
CA GLY A 93 25.06 -6.08 7.10
C GLY A 93 26.43 -6.71 7.37
N ARG A 94 27.37 -6.56 6.43
CA ARG A 94 28.72 -7.14 6.50
C ARG A 94 29.66 -6.44 7.48
N ILE A 95 29.32 -5.25 8.00
CA ILE A 95 30.24 -4.46 8.85
C ILE A 95 30.53 -5.17 10.19
N TYR A 96 29.50 -5.79 10.81
CA TYR A 96 29.58 -6.33 12.17
C TYR A 96 29.19 -7.81 12.30
N SER A 97 29.04 -8.53 11.18
CA SER A 97 28.64 -9.96 11.12
C SER A 97 29.56 -10.92 11.91
N ILE A 98 30.80 -10.50 12.21
CA ILE A 98 31.80 -11.30 12.95
C ILE A 98 31.75 -11.02 14.48
N GLY A 99 30.92 -10.07 14.94
CA GLY A 99 30.78 -9.69 16.36
C GLY A 99 29.98 -10.69 17.19
N GLY A 100 30.59 -11.26 18.24
CA GLY A 100 30.01 -12.36 19.00
C GLY A 100 28.84 -12.01 19.94
N GLY A 101 27.71 -12.69 19.76
CA GLY A 101 26.75 -13.04 20.83
C GLY A 101 25.74 -11.97 21.27
N ASP A 102 26.21 -10.84 21.80
CA ASP A 102 25.39 -9.88 22.58
C ASP A 102 25.27 -8.48 21.93
N GLY A 103 25.93 -8.28 20.78
CA GLY A 103 25.92 -7.03 20.02
C GLY A 103 24.66 -6.81 19.16
N TYR A 104 24.66 -5.71 18.41
CA TYR A 104 23.66 -5.41 17.37
C TYR A 104 23.97 -6.14 16.05
N GLY A 105 25.18 -6.67 15.83
CA GLY A 105 25.60 -7.33 14.57
C GLY A 105 24.56 -8.30 13.97
N ARG A 106 24.06 -9.28 14.73
CA ARG A 106 23.06 -10.25 14.24
C ARG A 106 21.73 -9.62 13.83
N ILE A 107 21.23 -8.63 14.59
CA ILE A 107 19.97 -7.93 14.25
C ILE A 107 20.17 -6.90 13.13
N ILE A 108 21.39 -6.39 12.93
CA ILE A 108 21.74 -5.56 11.76
C ILE A 108 21.70 -6.42 10.49
N GLU A 109 22.27 -7.62 10.52
CA GLU A 109 22.31 -8.51 9.36
C GLU A 109 20.91 -8.94 8.90
N GLU A 110 20.06 -9.42 9.82
CA GLU A 110 18.70 -9.86 9.46
C GLU A 110 17.81 -8.67 9.04
N TYR A 111 17.99 -7.48 9.62
CA TYR A 111 17.28 -6.27 9.18
C TYR A 111 17.68 -5.85 7.76
N VAL A 112 18.96 -5.99 7.41
CA VAL A 112 19.43 -5.79 6.03
C VAL A 112 18.81 -6.82 5.08
N GLN A 113 18.74 -8.11 5.48
CA GLN A 113 18.06 -9.13 4.67
C GLN A 113 16.56 -8.82 4.47
N PHE A 114 15.83 -8.46 5.53
CA PHE A 114 14.43 -8.03 5.44
C PHE A 114 14.25 -6.82 4.49
N LEU A 115 15.07 -5.77 4.63
CA LEU A 115 14.98 -4.60 3.75
C LEU A 115 15.32 -4.91 2.29
N LEU A 116 16.24 -5.86 2.03
CA LEU A 116 16.52 -6.33 0.67
C LEU A 116 15.34 -7.13 0.10
N ARG A 117 14.70 -8.00 0.87
CA ARG A 117 13.47 -8.72 0.47
C ARG A 117 12.34 -7.73 0.14
N LYS A 118 12.10 -6.70 0.97
CA LYS A 118 11.17 -5.60 0.69
C LYS A 118 11.48 -4.87 -0.62
N LEU A 119 12.76 -4.56 -0.89
CA LEU A 119 13.17 -3.88 -2.14
C LEU A 119 13.08 -4.78 -3.37
N VAL A 120 13.20 -6.11 -3.22
CA VAL A 120 12.92 -7.07 -4.30
C VAL A 120 11.42 -7.12 -4.60
N PHE A 121 10.57 -7.23 -3.58
CA PHE A 121 9.11 -7.18 -3.72
C PHE A 121 8.67 -5.95 -4.53
N HIS A 122 9.05 -4.74 -4.11
CA HIS A 122 8.67 -3.50 -4.81
C HIS A 122 9.35 -3.32 -6.19
N ARG A 123 10.34 -4.14 -6.57
CA ARG A 123 10.92 -4.14 -7.92
C ARG A 123 10.01 -4.86 -8.91
N SER A 124 9.39 -5.96 -8.49
CA SER A 124 8.33 -6.66 -9.23
C SER A 124 7.04 -5.85 -9.16
N HIS A 125 6.58 -5.58 -7.93
CA HIS A 125 5.24 -5.11 -7.60
C HIS A 125 5.16 -3.59 -7.44
N LYS A 126 5.28 -2.88 -8.57
CA LYS A 126 5.31 -1.40 -8.63
C LYS A 126 4.02 -0.71 -8.18
N GLY A 127 2.90 -1.43 -8.07
CA GLY A 127 1.60 -0.90 -7.66
C GLY A 127 1.43 -0.70 -6.15
N PHE A 128 2.36 -1.18 -5.32
CA PHE A 128 2.28 -1.03 -3.86
C PHE A 128 3.06 0.19 -3.36
N ASN A 129 2.42 0.98 -2.50
CA ASN A 129 3.11 2.00 -1.72
C ASN A 129 3.92 1.40 -0.55
N GLY A 130 4.82 2.20 0.01
CA GLY A 130 5.82 1.72 0.97
C GLY A 130 5.27 1.25 2.33
N THR A 131 4.08 1.70 2.70
CA THR A 131 3.41 1.39 4.00
C THR A 131 2.36 0.29 3.86
N PHE A 132 2.10 -0.19 2.64
CA PHE A 132 1.02 -1.14 2.33
C PHE A 132 -0.37 -0.59 2.78
N GLU A 133 -0.69 0.64 2.38
CA GLU A 133 -2.01 1.25 2.67
C GLU A 133 -3.08 0.80 1.67
N TYR A 134 -4.22 0.35 2.21
CA TYR A 134 -5.24 -0.42 1.50
C TYR A 134 -6.01 0.40 0.45
N GLU A 135 -6.27 1.68 0.72
CA GLU A 135 -7.16 2.52 -0.09
C GLU A 135 -6.64 2.79 -1.51
N GLU A 136 -5.32 2.81 -1.72
CA GLU A 136 -4.71 3.05 -3.03
C GLU A 136 -4.82 1.82 -3.95
N TYR A 137 -4.69 0.62 -3.38
CA TYR A 137 -4.54 -0.64 -4.13
C TYR A 137 -5.87 -1.33 -4.49
N VAL A 138 -6.96 -1.05 -3.77
CA VAL A 138 -8.33 -1.47 -4.19
C VAL A 138 -8.71 -0.88 -5.55
N SER A 139 -8.13 0.26 -5.94
CA SER A 139 -8.30 0.83 -7.28
C SER A 139 -7.49 0.12 -8.38
N LEU A 140 -6.54 -0.74 -8.01
CA LEU A 140 -5.61 -1.42 -8.91
C LEU A 140 -5.95 -2.91 -9.05
N VAL A 141 -6.27 -3.62 -7.96
CA VAL A 141 -6.69 -5.03 -7.99
C VAL A 141 -8.19 -5.18 -8.26
N THR A 142 -8.58 -4.61 -9.40
CA THR A 142 -9.54 -5.24 -10.31
C THR A 142 -8.82 -5.91 -11.49
N THR A 143 -7.54 -6.28 -11.30
CA THR A 143 -6.71 -7.03 -12.25
C THR A 143 -7.47 -8.25 -12.75
N SER A 144 -7.73 -8.32 -14.05
CA SER A 144 -8.64 -9.32 -14.62
C SER A 144 -8.07 -10.74 -14.69
N ASN A 145 -6.91 -10.98 -14.08
CA ASN A 145 -6.12 -12.21 -14.18
C ASN A 145 -5.86 -12.81 -12.79
N PRO A 146 -6.53 -13.94 -12.42
CA PRO A 146 -6.29 -14.62 -11.15
C PRO A 146 -4.84 -15.07 -10.93
N ASP A 147 -4.12 -15.48 -11.99
CA ASP A 147 -2.75 -16.01 -11.88
C ASP A 147 -1.77 -14.96 -11.33
N GLU A 148 -1.88 -13.71 -11.79
CA GLU A 148 -1.09 -12.58 -11.29
C GLU A 148 -1.46 -12.24 -9.84
N GLY A 149 -2.72 -12.45 -9.46
CA GLY A 149 -3.17 -12.36 -8.07
C GLY A 149 -2.54 -13.44 -7.17
N TYR A 150 -2.47 -14.69 -7.65
CA TYR A 150 -1.91 -15.83 -6.92
C TYR A 150 -0.43 -15.60 -6.58
N GLU A 151 0.39 -15.28 -7.58
CA GLU A 151 1.82 -14.98 -7.41
C GLU A 151 2.04 -13.75 -6.51
N THR A 152 1.20 -12.72 -6.63
CA THR A 152 1.29 -11.53 -5.76
C THR A 152 0.96 -11.86 -4.30
N ILE A 153 0.05 -12.79 -4.02
CA ILE A 153 -0.21 -13.27 -2.66
C ILE A 153 0.99 -14.06 -2.13
N LEU A 154 1.62 -14.93 -2.93
CA LEU A 154 2.83 -15.65 -2.53
C LEU A 154 3.98 -14.70 -2.18
N ASP A 155 4.28 -13.72 -3.03
CA ASP A 155 5.31 -12.70 -2.78
C ASP A 155 5.01 -11.86 -1.52
N LEU A 156 3.73 -11.56 -1.23
CA LEU A 156 3.32 -10.91 0.02
C LEU A 156 3.50 -11.83 1.24
N MET A 157 3.20 -13.12 1.12
CA MET A 157 3.39 -14.11 2.19
C MET A 157 4.87 -14.32 2.49
N ASP A 158 5.73 -14.40 1.48
CA ASP A 158 7.19 -14.51 1.63
C ASP A 158 7.77 -13.27 2.35
N LEU A 159 7.26 -12.07 2.04
CA LEU A 159 7.64 -10.85 2.75
C LEU A 159 7.14 -10.84 4.22
N GLN A 160 5.98 -11.42 4.50
CA GLN A 160 5.45 -11.57 5.86
C GLN A 160 6.29 -12.57 6.69
N ASP A 161 6.68 -13.71 6.12
CA ASP A 161 7.54 -14.69 6.81
C ASP A 161 8.95 -14.14 7.06
N ALA A 162 9.47 -13.30 6.15
CA ALA A 162 10.71 -12.55 6.37
C ALA A 162 10.60 -11.50 7.49
N LEU A 163 9.41 -10.93 7.70
CA LEU A 163 9.13 -10.00 8.79
C LEU A 163 9.07 -10.74 10.13
N ASP A 164 8.42 -11.91 10.16
CA ASP A 164 8.38 -12.83 11.31
C ASP A 164 9.79 -13.25 11.75
N GLU A 165 10.65 -13.72 10.84
CA GLU A 165 12.03 -14.11 11.15
C GLU A 165 12.83 -12.95 11.76
N PHE A 166 12.83 -11.78 11.13
CA PHE A 166 13.50 -10.61 11.69
C PHE A 166 12.92 -10.24 13.06
N SER A 167 11.60 -10.34 13.25
CA SER A 167 10.97 -10.07 14.54
C SER A 167 11.46 -11.03 15.63
N ARG A 168 11.57 -12.34 15.36
CA ARG A 168 12.05 -13.35 16.30
C ARG A 168 13.52 -13.13 16.67
N VAL A 169 14.37 -12.82 15.69
CA VAL A 169 15.79 -12.46 15.94
C VAL A 169 15.89 -11.16 16.75
N LEU A 170 15.01 -10.18 16.50
CA LEU A 170 14.94 -8.94 17.25
C LEU A 170 14.49 -9.17 18.70
N PHE A 171 13.41 -9.91 18.95
CA PHE A 171 12.94 -10.26 20.30
C PHE A 171 13.98 -11.02 21.10
N ALA A 172 14.66 -12.00 20.49
CA ALA A 172 15.76 -12.75 21.12
C ALA A 172 16.94 -11.85 21.56
N SER A 173 17.07 -10.64 20.99
CA SER A 173 18.09 -9.66 21.36
C SER A 173 17.68 -8.67 22.48
N ILE A 174 16.44 -8.74 22.98
CA ILE A 174 15.87 -7.81 23.99
C ILE A 174 16.08 -8.41 25.39
N SER A 175 17.30 -8.29 25.92
CA SER A 175 17.68 -8.83 27.23
C SER A 175 17.01 -8.07 28.39
N SER A 176 16.46 -8.76 29.37
CA SER A 176 15.60 -8.24 30.46
C SER A 176 16.24 -7.30 31.50
N GLY A 177 17.37 -6.66 31.19
CA GLY A 177 18.12 -5.78 32.09
C GLY A 177 18.77 -4.54 31.46
N ARG A 178 18.64 -4.31 30.15
CA ARG A 178 19.19 -3.12 29.46
C ARG A 178 18.10 -2.19 28.92
N LYS A 179 18.46 -0.95 28.59
CA LYS A 179 17.56 0.05 27.98
C LYS A 179 17.34 -0.25 26.49
N ASN A 180 16.56 -1.28 26.20
CA ASN A 180 16.32 -1.77 24.84
C ASN A 180 15.48 -0.81 23.95
N GLU A 181 15.36 0.48 24.28
CA GLU A 181 14.58 1.49 23.52
C GLU A 181 14.98 1.55 22.04
N CYS A 182 16.28 1.45 21.75
CA CYS A 182 16.78 1.43 20.38
C CYS A 182 16.26 0.20 19.62
N LYS A 183 16.49 -1.02 20.15
CA LYS A 183 15.99 -2.29 19.60
C LYS A 183 14.46 -2.30 19.43
N ILE A 184 13.72 -1.92 20.47
CA ILE A 184 12.25 -1.85 20.45
C ILE A 184 11.73 -0.85 19.40
N SER A 185 12.47 0.24 19.12
CA SER A 185 12.03 1.21 18.11
C SER A 185 12.04 0.68 16.67
N ALA A 186 12.69 -0.46 16.39
CA ALA A 186 12.57 -1.18 15.13
C ALA A 186 11.23 -1.95 15.00
N LEU A 187 10.55 -2.30 16.10
CA LEU A 187 9.20 -2.90 16.06
C LEU A 187 8.14 -1.91 15.54
N VAL A 188 8.35 -0.60 15.71
CA VAL A 188 7.40 0.44 15.27
C VAL A 188 7.07 0.38 13.77
N PRO A 189 8.05 0.38 12.84
CA PRO A 189 7.76 0.18 11.42
C PRO A 189 7.30 -1.25 11.09
N LEU A 190 7.80 -2.28 11.79
CA LEU A 190 7.40 -3.68 11.52
C LEU A 190 5.91 -3.93 11.77
N VAL A 191 5.37 -3.48 12.92
CA VAL A 191 3.95 -3.64 13.29
C VAL A 191 3.01 -2.89 12.33
N ALA A 192 3.47 -1.80 11.73
CA ALA A 192 2.70 -1.09 10.70
C ALA A 192 2.68 -1.89 9.38
N GLU A 193 3.85 -2.39 8.96
CA GLU A 193 4.04 -3.12 7.71
C GLU A 193 3.33 -4.47 7.70
N SER A 194 3.50 -5.27 8.76
CA SER A 194 2.88 -6.59 8.89
C SER A 194 1.35 -6.53 8.85
N TYR A 195 0.77 -5.44 9.37
CA TYR A 195 -0.66 -5.19 9.32
C TYR A 195 -1.14 -4.72 7.94
N GLY A 196 -0.33 -3.93 7.23
CA GLY A 196 -0.57 -3.59 5.82
C GLY A 196 -0.61 -4.83 4.93
N ILE A 197 0.45 -5.65 4.99
CA ILE A 197 0.58 -6.92 4.27
C ILE A 197 -0.56 -7.89 4.63
N TYR A 198 -0.86 -8.08 5.91
CA TYR A 198 -1.95 -8.96 6.36
C TYR A 198 -3.32 -8.56 5.81
N LYS A 199 -3.65 -7.25 5.78
CA LYS A 199 -4.91 -6.76 5.18
C LYS A 199 -4.96 -7.07 3.68
N PHE A 200 -3.85 -6.92 2.95
CA PHE A 200 -3.81 -7.26 1.54
C PHE A 200 -4.00 -8.74 1.29
N ILE A 201 -3.25 -9.61 1.95
CA ILE A 201 -3.42 -11.06 1.82
C ILE A 201 -4.88 -11.47 2.12
N THR A 202 -5.46 -10.97 3.23
CA THR A 202 -6.86 -11.23 3.59
C THR A 202 -7.85 -10.78 2.51
N SER A 203 -7.62 -9.63 1.88
CA SER A 203 -8.52 -9.09 0.86
C SER A 203 -8.34 -9.74 -0.51
N MET A 204 -7.11 -10.06 -0.91
CA MET A 204 -6.81 -10.68 -2.20
C MET A 204 -7.30 -12.12 -2.24
N ILE A 205 -7.10 -12.89 -1.17
CA ILE A 205 -7.65 -14.27 -1.08
C ILE A 205 -9.18 -14.24 -1.22
N ARG A 206 -9.89 -13.32 -0.53
CA ARG A 206 -11.34 -13.15 -0.67
C ARG A 206 -11.78 -12.75 -2.08
N ALA A 207 -11.06 -11.83 -2.73
CA ALA A 207 -11.33 -11.43 -4.10
C ALA A 207 -11.17 -12.61 -5.06
N MET A 208 -10.13 -13.43 -4.87
CA MET A 208 -9.86 -14.60 -5.70
C MET A 208 -10.85 -15.75 -5.48
N HIS A 209 -11.21 -16.13 -4.24
CA HIS A 209 -12.28 -17.12 -4.01
C HIS A 209 -13.57 -16.70 -4.73
N LYS A 210 -13.92 -15.41 -4.69
CA LYS A 210 -15.10 -14.85 -5.39
C LYS A 210 -14.97 -14.85 -6.92
N GLN A 211 -13.77 -14.77 -7.47
CA GLN A 211 -13.52 -14.68 -8.92
C GLN A 211 -13.33 -16.04 -9.58
N THR A 212 -12.60 -16.96 -8.93
CA THR A 212 -12.23 -18.26 -9.50
C THR A 212 -13.31 -19.32 -9.27
N GLY A 213 -13.98 -19.32 -8.10
CA GLY A 213 -15.01 -20.30 -7.75
C GLY A 213 -14.52 -21.75 -7.52
N GLU A 214 -13.24 -22.05 -7.76
CA GLU A 214 -12.62 -23.35 -7.53
C GLU A 214 -11.85 -23.36 -6.19
N ASP A 215 -12.49 -23.77 -5.10
CA ASP A 215 -11.90 -23.72 -3.75
C ASP A 215 -10.57 -24.50 -3.64
N GLY A 216 -10.43 -25.63 -4.34
CA GLY A 216 -9.25 -26.51 -4.26
C GLY A 216 -7.95 -25.89 -4.78
N ALA A 217 -8.02 -24.86 -5.64
CA ALA A 217 -6.83 -24.13 -6.10
C ALA A 217 -6.32 -23.13 -5.03
N MET A 218 -7.21 -22.65 -4.16
CA MET A 218 -6.90 -21.65 -3.13
C MET A 218 -6.51 -22.26 -1.78
N GLU A 219 -6.81 -23.54 -1.55
CA GLU A 219 -6.57 -24.23 -0.27
C GLU A 219 -5.12 -24.15 0.24
N PRO A 220 -4.05 -24.25 -0.59
CA PRO A 220 -2.67 -24.07 -0.12
C PRO A 220 -2.36 -22.65 0.37
N LEU A 221 -2.96 -21.62 -0.27
CA LEU A 221 -2.87 -20.23 0.21
C LEU A 221 -3.65 -20.04 1.50
N HIS A 222 -4.82 -20.69 1.63
CA HIS A 222 -5.63 -20.66 2.84
C HIS A 222 -4.89 -21.26 4.04
N GLU A 223 -4.27 -22.45 3.89
CA GLU A 223 -3.47 -23.07 4.95
C GLU A 223 -2.29 -22.17 5.37
N ARG A 224 -1.53 -21.64 4.41
CA ARG A 224 -0.41 -20.72 4.69
C ARG A 224 -0.87 -19.43 5.36
N TYR A 225 -2.01 -18.87 4.96
CA TYR A 225 -2.63 -17.70 5.59
C TYR A 225 -3.02 -17.96 7.06
N VAL A 226 -3.65 -19.10 7.36
CA VAL A 226 -4.01 -19.47 8.74
C VAL A 226 -2.76 -19.64 9.60
N SER A 227 -1.71 -20.28 9.06
CA SER A 227 -0.40 -20.44 9.70
C SER A 227 0.27 -19.08 10.02
N GLN A 228 0.25 -18.14 9.08
CA GLN A 228 0.76 -16.79 9.29
C GLN A 228 -0.10 -15.97 10.25
N HIS A 229 -1.43 -16.14 10.25
CA HIS A 229 -2.33 -15.46 11.19
C HIS A 229 -2.01 -15.83 12.64
N ALA A 230 -1.74 -17.10 12.93
CA ALA A 230 -1.34 -17.56 14.26
C ALA A 230 -0.02 -16.90 14.72
N ARG A 231 1.03 -16.93 13.89
CA ARG A 231 2.32 -16.24 14.18
C ARG A 231 2.12 -14.74 14.42
N LEU A 232 1.30 -14.09 13.59
CA LEU A 232 1.05 -12.65 13.68
C LEU A 232 0.23 -12.27 14.93
N PHE A 233 -0.66 -13.16 15.39
CA PHE A 233 -1.39 -13.00 16.65
C PHE A 233 -0.45 -13.04 17.86
N GLU A 234 0.47 -14.01 17.91
CA GLU A 234 1.51 -14.11 18.94
C GLU A 234 2.45 -12.89 18.91
N PHE A 235 2.93 -12.50 17.72
CA PHE A 235 3.76 -11.30 17.53
C PHE A 235 3.11 -10.02 18.08
N TYR A 236 1.81 -9.81 17.85
CA TYR A 236 1.09 -8.67 18.42
C TYR A 236 0.83 -8.80 19.93
N ALA A 237 0.67 -10.02 20.46
CA ALA A 237 0.59 -10.26 21.90
C ALA A 237 1.90 -9.86 22.59
N ASP A 238 3.05 -10.32 22.09
CA ASP A 238 4.37 -9.95 22.61
C ASP A 238 4.66 -8.44 22.48
N CYS A 239 4.32 -7.84 21.33
CA CYS A 239 4.38 -6.39 21.17
C CYS A 239 3.53 -5.66 22.22
N SER A 240 2.37 -6.22 22.62
CA SER A 240 1.46 -5.60 23.60
C SER A 240 1.99 -5.61 25.05
N ALA A 241 2.85 -6.58 25.39
CA ALA A 241 3.55 -6.61 26.67
C ALA A 241 4.57 -5.45 26.81
N ILE A 242 5.08 -4.92 25.68
CA ILE A 242 6.09 -3.86 25.68
C ILE A 242 5.45 -2.48 25.89
N LYS A 243 5.54 -1.99 27.14
CA LYS A 243 5.05 -0.66 27.57
C LYS A 243 5.61 0.52 26.77
N TYR A 244 6.84 0.42 26.25
CA TYR A 244 7.44 1.47 25.41
C TYR A 244 6.78 1.51 24.03
N LEU A 245 6.61 0.35 23.38
CA LEU A 245 6.02 0.23 22.04
C LEU A 245 4.55 0.68 22.04
N THR A 246 3.77 0.25 23.03
CA THR A 246 2.36 0.65 23.23
C THR A 246 2.18 2.14 23.55
N SER A 247 3.24 2.85 23.97
CA SER A 247 3.23 4.32 24.12
C SER A 247 3.49 5.07 22.80
N LEU A 248 4.07 4.40 21.80
CA LEU A 248 4.43 4.98 20.51
C LEU A 248 3.37 4.72 19.42
N ILE A 249 2.77 3.52 19.44
CA ILE A 249 1.76 3.08 18.46
C ILE A 249 0.59 2.34 19.14
N ARG A 250 -0.59 2.43 18.52
CA ARG A 250 -1.69 1.48 18.77
C ARG A 250 -1.38 0.21 17.98
N ILE A 251 -1.16 -0.90 18.69
CA ILE A 251 -0.98 -2.21 18.08
C ILE A 251 -2.35 -2.67 17.52
N PRO A 252 -2.42 -3.25 16.31
CA PRO A 252 -3.63 -3.85 15.77
C PRO A 252 -4.17 -4.96 16.67
N LYS A 253 -5.48 -5.19 16.65
CA LYS A 253 -6.10 -6.37 17.27
C LYS A 253 -6.57 -7.31 16.19
N LEU A 254 -6.02 -8.52 16.18
CA LEU A 254 -6.50 -9.62 15.36
C LEU A 254 -7.60 -10.40 16.11
N PRO A 255 -8.51 -11.07 15.38
CA PRO A 255 -9.38 -12.10 15.97
C PRO A 255 -8.56 -13.30 16.46
N THR A 256 -9.15 -14.13 17.34
CA THR A 256 -8.50 -15.36 17.83
C THR A 256 -8.39 -16.44 16.75
N GLU A 257 -9.42 -16.54 15.90
CA GLU A 257 -9.48 -17.45 14.75
C GLU A 257 -9.26 -16.65 13.46
N ALA A 258 -8.72 -17.28 12.42
CA ALA A 258 -8.56 -16.63 11.12
C ALA A 258 -9.94 -16.23 10.56
N PRO A 259 -10.11 -15.02 9.99
CA PRO A 259 -11.37 -14.61 9.39
C PRO A 259 -11.82 -15.60 8.29
N SER A 260 -13.09 -16.01 8.29
CA SER A 260 -13.62 -16.82 7.18
C SER A 260 -13.38 -16.12 5.84
N LEU A 261 -13.00 -16.92 4.84
CA LEU A 261 -12.71 -16.48 3.47
C LEU A 261 -13.85 -16.82 2.50
N VAL A 262 -14.81 -17.66 2.93
CA VAL A 262 -16.07 -17.95 2.23
C VAL A 262 -17.27 -17.32 2.94
N ASP A 263 -18.12 -16.63 2.16
CA ASP A 263 -19.41 -16.06 2.59
C ASP A 263 -20.51 -17.14 2.51
N SER A 264 -20.48 -18.11 3.42
CA SER A 264 -21.56 -19.11 3.55
C SER A 264 -22.89 -18.42 3.92
N PRO A 265 -23.98 -18.57 3.12
CA PRO A 265 -25.27 -17.93 3.39
C PRO A 265 -26.02 -18.63 4.53
N SER A 266 -25.59 -18.36 5.77
CA SER A 266 -26.23 -18.78 7.01
C SER A 266 -26.83 -17.55 7.70
N PRO A 267 -27.99 -17.64 8.38
CA PRO A 267 -28.80 -16.48 8.73
C PRO A 267 -28.11 -15.52 9.71
N GLU A 268 -28.45 -14.23 9.59
CA GLU A 268 -27.78 -13.14 10.30
C GLU A 268 -27.59 -13.39 11.80
N PRO A 269 -26.37 -13.21 12.35
CA PRO A 269 -26.20 -12.99 13.78
C PRO A 269 -26.78 -11.61 14.11
N SER A 270 -28.07 -11.56 14.44
CA SER A 270 -28.84 -10.33 14.63
C SER A 270 -28.11 -9.34 15.54
N LEU A 271 -27.63 -8.23 14.97
CA LEU A 271 -26.79 -7.28 15.67
C LEU A 271 -27.53 -6.70 16.88
N SER A 272 -27.00 -6.97 18.09
CA SER A 272 -27.54 -6.55 19.38
C SER A 272 -27.47 -5.03 19.53
N ARG A 273 -28.40 -4.33 18.88
CA ARG A 273 -28.52 -2.87 18.81
C ARG A 273 -28.38 -2.25 20.21
N PRO A 274 -27.35 -1.42 20.46
CA PRO A 274 -27.23 -0.68 21.72
C PRO A 274 -28.51 0.13 21.97
N SER A 275 -29.14 -0.08 23.12
CA SER A 275 -30.44 0.52 23.42
C SER A 275 -30.34 2.04 23.53
N THR A 276 -30.75 2.74 22.49
CA THR A 276 -30.85 4.20 22.44
C THR A 276 -32.00 4.66 23.33
N ARG A 277 -31.73 4.80 24.63
CA ARG A 277 -32.69 5.31 25.62
C ARG A 277 -33.05 6.77 25.31
N ASN A 278 -34.24 6.97 24.74
CA ASN A 278 -34.82 8.28 24.52
C ASN A 278 -34.89 9.08 25.82
N SER A 279 -34.26 10.27 25.84
CA SER A 279 -34.43 11.29 26.87
C SER A 279 -34.93 12.58 26.22
N ALA A 280 -36.25 12.75 26.18
CA ALA A 280 -36.86 13.92 25.56
C ALA A 280 -36.79 15.15 26.47
N ARG A 281 -36.22 16.24 25.92
CA ARG A 281 -36.60 17.66 26.12
C ARG A 281 -37.35 18.02 27.41
N ARG A 282 -36.64 18.64 28.36
CA ARG A 282 -37.15 19.78 29.17
C ARG A 282 -36.03 20.78 29.45
N SER A 283 -36.40 21.99 29.84
CA SER A 283 -35.56 23.19 29.70
C SER A 283 -35.84 24.22 30.81
N ILE A 284 -34.79 24.89 31.33
CA ILE A 284 -34.84 26.09 32.19
C ILE A 284 -35.35 25.73 33.63
N THR A 285 -34.89 26.27 34.78
CA THR A 285 -34.13 27.48 35.20
C THR A 285 -33.15 27.12 36.38
N PRO A 286 -32.33 28.04 36.95
CA PRO A 286 -31.24 27.69 37.88
C PRO A 286 -31.48 27.97 39.38
N SER A 287 -30.73 27.23 40.21
CA SER A 287 -30.15 27.56 41.55
C SER A 287 -29.00 26.54 41.75
N GLU A 288 -27.98 26.67 42.61
CA GLU A 288 -27.37 27.70 43.46
C GLU A 288 -26.28 26.96 44.27
N LYS A 289 -25.34 27.64 44.95
CA LYS A 289 -24.35 26.95 45.81
C LYS A 289 -25.00 26.49 47.12
N PRO A 290 -24.45 25.48 47.81
CA PRO A 290 -23.70 25.79 49.04
C PRO A 290 -22.41 24.92 49.15
N PRO A 291 -21.77 24.61 50.32
CA PRO A 291 -20.35 24.94 50.47
C PRO A 291 -19.45 23.76 50.92
N SER A 292 -18.16 24.06 51.11
CA SER A 292 -17.18 23.17 51.74
C SER A 292 -17.38 22.99 53.25
N LEU A 293 -16.99 21.84 53.79
CA LEU A 293 -16.42 21.73 55.15
C LEU A 293 -15.37 20.60 55.24
N LYS A 294 -14.62 20.54 56.36
CA LYS A 294 -13.43 19.68 56.56
C LYS A 294 -13.61 18.77 57.78
N ALA A 295 -13.10 17.53 57.70
CA ALA A 295 -12.56 16.68 58.80
C ALA A 295 -12.04 15.38 58.13
N GLU A 296 -10.74 15.06 58.12
CA GLU A 296 -9.90 14.46 59.19
C GLU A 296 -9.96 12.91 59.31
N ARG A 297 -8.76 12.32 59.24
CA ARG A 297 -8.18 11.11 59.90
C ARG A 297 -9.17 10.15 60.63
N SER A 298 -9.03 8.81 60.57
CA SER A 298 -7.77 8.08 60.81
C SER A 298 -7.79 6.56 60.48
N PHE A 299 -6.60 6.02 60.17
CA PHE A 299 -6.01 4.68 60.50
C PHE A 299 -6.69 3.31 60.20
N SER A 300 -5.79 2.30 60.08
CA SER A 300 -5.98 0.83 60.07
C SER A 300 -6.78 0.24 58.89
N ALA A 301 -6.27 -0.63 58.00
CA ALA A 301 -5.32 -1.75 58.06
C ALA A 301 -5.89 -3.05 58.69
N VAL A 302 -6.04 -4.11 57.87
CA VAL A 302 -5.82 -5.54 58.18
C VAL A 302 -6.04 -6.40 56.91
N THR A 303 -5.26 -7.49 56.82
CA THR A 303 -5.31 -8.61 55.86
C THR A 303 -4.87 -9.88 56.64
N PRO A 304 -5.02 -11.14 56.15
CA PRO A 304 -5.72 -11.65 54.96
C PRO A 304 -6.52 -13.00 55.15
N SER A 305 -7.14 -13.48 54.07
CA SER A 305 -7.26 -14.91 53.65
C SER A 305 -8.12 -15.95 54.40
N GLN A 306 -8.35 -17.06 53.67
CA GLN A 306 -8.88 -18.40 54.07
C GLN A 306 -10.41 -18.51 54.26
N THR A 307 -11.12 -19.60 53.94
CA THR A 307 -10.91 -20.82 53.08
C THR A 307 -12.26 -21.55 52.95
N GLU A 308 -12.51 -22.37 51.92
CA GLU A 308 -12.89 -23.80 52.10
C GLU A 308 -13.01 -24.61 50.78
N TYR A 309 -13.30 -25.91 50.91
CA TYR A 309 -13.19 -26.99 49.91
C TYR A 309 -14.56 -27.50 49.40
N VAL A 310 -14.51 -28.48 48.47
CA VAL A 310 -15.40 -29.65 48.23
C VAL A 310 -15.70 -29.79 46.73
N ALA A 311 -15.71 -30.96 46.08
CA ALA A 311 -15.07 -32.29 46.18
C ALA A 311 -15.62 -33.11 44.98
N THR A 312 -14.91 -34.14 44.53
CA THR A 312 -15.32 -35.07 43.46
C THR A 312 -16.43 -36.06 43.93
N PRO A 313 -17.21 -36.70 43.02
CA PRO A 313 -16.71 -37.90 42.33
C PRO A 313 -17.23 -38.13 40.88
N GLY A 314 -16.59 -39.07 40.17
CA GLY A 314 -17.13 -39.72 38.96
C GLY A 314 -17.74 -41.09 39.27
N PRO A 315 -18.14 -41.87 38.25
CA PRO A 315 -17.40 -43.12 37.99
C PRO A 315 -17.23 -43.48 36.50
N GLN A 316 -16.48 -44.56 36.22
CA GLN A 316 -16.35 -45.21 34.88
C GLN A 316 -17.32 -46.43 34.77
N ILE A 317 -17.22 -47.48 33.94
CA ILE A 317 -16.10 -48.25 33.34
C ILE A 317 -16.60 -49.04 32.07
N SER A 318 -15.69 -49.35 31.12
CA SER A 318 -15.72 -50.48 30.14
C SER A 318 -16.82 -50.55 29.05
N GLY A 319 -16.62 -51.20 27.89
CA GLY A 319 -15.42 -51.83 27.27
C GLY A 319 -15.73 -52.99 26.30
N VAL A 320 -14.69 -53.54 25.62
CA VAL A 320 -14.56 -54.88 24.94
C VAL A 320 -14.47 -54.94 23.38
N PHE A 321 -13.28 -55.35 22.89
CA PHE A 321 -12.86 -56.17 21.72
C PHE A 321 -13.75 -56.38 20.47
N SER A 322 -13.14 -56.36 19.27
CA SER A 322 -12.85 -57.58 18.44
C SER A 322 -12.09 -57.31 17.11
N ASN A 323 -11.53 -58.37 16.48
CA ASN A 323 -10.70 -58.34 15.26
C ASN A 323 -11.48 -58.69 13.97
N GLY A 324 -10.91 -58.36 12.80
CA GLY A 324 -11.31 -58.88 11.47
C GLY A 324 -10.23 -58.62 10.40
N ALA A 325 -10.07 -59.51 9.41
CA ALA A 325 -9.00 -59.44 8.40
C ALA A 325 -9.34 -60.17 7.08
N TYR A 326 -8.49 -59.98 6.05
CA TYR A 326 -8.54 -60.56 4.70
C TYR A 326 -9.67 -60.00 3.79
N ASN A 327 -9.59 -60.03 2.44
CA ASN A 327 -8.63 -60.70 1.56
C ASN A 327 -8.34 -59.94 0.24
N ILE A 328 -7.33 -60.41 -0.52
CA ILE A 328 -6.88 -59.90 -1.83
C ILE A 328 -7.66 -60.63 -2.97
N PRO A 329 -7.71 -60.08 -4.20
CA PRO A 329 -7.19 -60.87 -5.32
C PRO A 329 -6.25 -60.07 -6.25
N SER A 330 -5.31 -60.79 -6.89
CA SER A 330 -4.23 -60.22 -7.70
C SER A 330 -4.01 -61.02 -8.98
N SER A 331 -3.98 -60.35 -10.15
CA SER A 331 -3.48 -60.97 -11.39
C SER A 331 -2.97 -59.94 -12.41
N GLN A 332 -1.64 -59.84 -12.49
CA GLN A 332 -0.89 -59.53 -13.71
C GLN A 332 -0.83 -60.82 -14.60
N PRO A 333 -0.29 -60.86 -15.86
CA PRO A 333 0.94 -60.17 -16.28
C PRO A 333 1.06 -59.72 -17.77
N THR A 334 2.24 -59.18 -18.12
CA THR A 334 2.79 -58.92 -19.49
C THR A 334 2.04 -57.95 -20.42
N GLY A 335 2.70 -57.10 -21.22
CA GLY A 335 4.14 -56.87 -21.39
C GLY A 335 4.55 -56.77 -22.87
N GLY A 336 5.17 -55.67 -23.29
CA GLY A 336 5.63 -55.45 -24.67
C GLY A 336 5.87 -53.97 -24.97
N VAL A 337 6.77 -53.65 -25.90
CA VAL A 337 7.23 -52.26 -26.15
C VAL A 337 7.48 -52.03 -27.64
N SER A 338 7.20 -50.80 -28.11
CA SER A 338 7.74 -50.17 -29.33
C SER A 338 7.35 -50.75 -30.71
N GLY A 339 6.61 -49.96 -31.48
CA GLY A 339 7.25 -49.20 -32.58
C GLY A 339 7.29 -49.77 -34.01
N PHE A 340 7.11 -48.83 -34.94
CA PHE A 340 7.48 -48.85 -36.37
C PHE A 340 6.58 -49.55 -37.42
N VAL A 341 6.70 -49.00 -38.64
CA VAL A 341 5.91 -49.29 -39.85
C VAL A 341 6.69 -50.20 -40.80
N PRO A 342 6.06 -50.84 -41.80
CA PRO A 342 6.32 -50.35 -43.16
C PRO A 342 5.12 -50.33 -44.13
N PHE A 343 5.38 -49.63 -45.22
CA PHE A 343 4.55 -49.22 -46.35
C PHE A 343 4.50 -50.27 -47.49
N MET A 344 3.34 -50.47 -48.15
CA MET A 344 3.21 -50.41 -49.64
C MET A 344 1.83 -50.78 -50.22
N SER A 345 1.45 -50.06 -51.30
CA SER A 345 0.67 -50.46 -52.51
C SER A 345 -0.67 -51.24 -52.34
N SER A 346 -1.81 -50.79 -52.91
CA SER A 346 -1.98 -50.47 -54.34
C SER A 346 -3.33 -49.81 -54.67
N HIS A 347 -3.42 -49.14 -55.82
CA HIS A 347 -4.65 -48.81 -56.54
C HIS A 347 -4.67 -49.55 -57.90
N PRO A 348 -5.84 -49.65 -58.56
CA PRO A 348 -6.04 -48.79 -59.72
C PRO A 348 -7.46 -48.18 -59.83
N THR A 349 -7.55 -47.08 -60.59
CA THR A 349 -8.81 -46.39 -60.95
C THR A 349 -9.39 -46.92 -62.26
N GLY A 350 -10.71 -46.85 -62.41
CA GLY A 350 -11.41 -47.08 -63.68
C GLY A 350 -11.75 -45.76 -64.40
N VAL A 351 -11.72 -45.77 -65.74
CA VAL A 351 -12.12 -44.66 -66.62
C VAL A 351 -12.99 -45.20 -67.76
N VAL A 352 -13.92 -44.38 -68.29
CA VAL A 352 -14.99 -44.81 -69.20
C VAL A 352 -14.84 -44.21 -70.61
N GLY A 353 -15.07 -45.01 -71.66
CA GLY A 353 -15.56 -44.52 -72.96
C GLY A 353 -14.94 -45.14 -74.23
N GLY A 354 -15.78 -45.44 -75.25
CA GLY A 354 -15.34 -45.43 -76.66
C GLY A 354 -15.55 -46.67 -77.56
N LEU A 355 -16.77 -46.86 -78.06
CA LEU A 355 -17.13 -47.28 -79.45
C LEU A 355 -16.50 -48.51 -80.17
N VAL A 356 -17.38 -49.50 -80.46
CA VAL A 356 -17.64 -50.33 -81.69
C VAL A 356 -16.84 -50.13 -83.01
N PRO A 357 -16.87 -51.05 -84.03
CA PRO A 357 -17.48 -52.42 -84.14
C PRO A 357 -16.62 -53.51 -84.90
N VAL A 358 -17.25 -54.65 -85.27
CA VAL A 358 -17.06 -55.52 -86.50
C VAL A 358 -16.40 -56.94 -86.34
N MET A 359 -17.20 -58.00 -86.62
CA MET A 359 -16.98 -59.32 -87.31
C MET A 359 -15.71 -60.21 -87.05
N SER A 360 -15.68 -61.54 -87.28
CA SER A 360 -16.69 -62.63 -87.43
C SER A 360 -16.00 -64.02 -87.53
N SER A 361 -16.78 -65.12 -87.39
CA SER A 361 -16.61 -66.49 -87.94
C SER A 361 -15.70 -67.57 -87.27
N ASN A 362 -16.39 -68.68 -86.93
CA ASN A 362 -16.08 -70.13 -87.08
C ASN A 362 -14.81 -70.83 -86.50
N PRO A 363 -15.02 -71.99 -85.82
CA PRO A 363 -14.12 -73.16 -85.79
C PRO A 363 -14.49 -74.21 -86.88
N THR A 364 -13.84 -75.39 -86.89
CA THR A 364 -13.61 -76.20 -88.11
C THR A 364 -13.91 -77.71 -87.99
N GLY A 365 -14.49 -78.30 -89.05
CA GLY A 365 -14.40 -79.73 -89.42
C GLY A 365 -15.62 -80.63 -89.11
N GLY A 366 -15.96 -81.66 -89.90
CA GLY A 366 -15.46 -82.02 -91.25
C GLY A 366 -15.87 -83.44 -91.74
N LEU A 367 -15.93 -83.61 -93.08
CA LEU A 367 -16.06 -84.87 -93.87
C LEU A 367 -17.40 -85.65 -93.85
N VAL A 368 -17.85 -86.07 -95.06
CA VAL A 368 -18.17 -87.46 -95.51
C VAL A 368 -18.57 -87.41 -97.01
N GLY A 369 -18.20 -88.44 -97.80
CA GLY A 369 -18.97 -88.85 -98.99
C GLY A 369 -18.32 -88.62 -100.38
N ASN A 370 -18.43 -89.63 -101.25
CA ASN A 370 -18.10 -89.58 -102.68
C ASN A 370 -18.93 -90.64 -103.45
N GLN A 371 -19.31 -90.42 -104.72
CA GLN A 371 -20.18 -91.33 -105.48
C GLN A 371 -20.06 -91.21 -107.01
N THR A 372 -20.34 -92.30 -107.74
CA THR A 372 -20.32 -92.43 -109.22
C THR A 372 -21.38 -93.44 -109.70
N GLY A 373 -21.70 -93.53 -111.01
CA GLY A 373 -22.76 -94.45 -111.51
C GLY A 373 -22.81 -94.67 -113.04
N TYR A 374 -23.99 -95.08 -113.54
CA TYR A 374 -24.42 -95.40 -114.94
C TYR A 374 -24.33 -96.87 -115.45
N PHE A 375 -24.88 -97.13 -116.65
CA PHE A 375 -25.62 -98.34 -117.11
C PHE A 375 -24.96 -99.16 -118.27
N GLY A 376 -25.44 -100.39 -118.56
CA GLY A 376 -25.12 -101.20 -119.77
C GLY A 376 -25.92 -102.52 -119.93
N ASN A 377 -26.08 -103.07 -121.16
CA ASN A 377 -26.92 -104.25 -121.55
C ASN A 377 -26.43 -104.82 -122.95
N VAL A 378 -26.85 -105.89 -123.66
CA VAL A 378 -28.02 -106.83 -123.76
C VAL A 378 -27.58 -108.17 -124.43
N GLY A 379 -28.37 -109.28 -124.39
CA GLY A 379 -28.21 -110.46 -125.28
C GLY A 379 -29.16 -111.67 -125.05
N LEU A 380 -29.44 -112.51 -126.09
CA LEU A 380 -30.41 -113.64 -126.09
C LEU A 380 -30.03 -114.83 -127.03
N ASP A 381 -30.26 -116.07 -126.54
CA ASP A 381 -30.79 -117.33 -127.15
C ASP A 381 -30.43 -117.90 -128.56
N THR A 382 -30.79 -119.20 -128.74
CA THR A 382 -31.27 -119.96 -129.95
C THR A 382 -30.52 -121.28 -130.32
N PRO A 383 -31.17 -122.30 -130.98
CA PRO A 383 -31.06 -123.72 -130.53
C PRO A 383 -30.95 -124.79 -131.66
N ASN A 384 -31.73 -125.90 -131.56
CA ASN A 384 -32.11 -126.97 -132.54
C ASN A 384 -31.27 -128.27 -132.61
N SER A 385 -31.79 -129.43 -133.11
CA SER A 385 -33.17 -130.02 -133.13
C SER A 385 -33.15 -131.43 -133.81
N LEU A 386 -34.32 -132.09 -133.89
CA LEU A 386 -34.73 -133.31 -134.62
C LEU A 386 -34.20 -134.70 -134.18
N GLU A 387 -35.11 -135.51 -133.64
CA GLU A 387 -35.33 -136.88 -134.11
C GLU A 387 -36.84 -137.22 -134.06
N THR A 388 -37.53 -137.02 -135.18
CA THR A 388 -38.94 -136.57 -135.19
C THR A 388 -39.98 -137.71 -135.21
N GLN A 389 -39.77 -138.80 -134.45
CA GLN A 389 -40.76 -139.90 -134.36
C GLN A 389 -41.21 -140.31 -132.95
N ARG A 390 -40.52 -139.89 -131.88
CA ARG A 390 -41.19 -139.68 -130.57
C ARG A 390 -42.13 -138.46 -130.61
N ALA A 391 -41.99 -137.64 -131.66
CA ALA A 391 -42.61 -136.34 -131.81
C ALA A 391 -44.14 -136.31 -131.69
N LEU A 392 -44.88 -137.39 -131.99
CA LEU A 392 -46.36 -137.36 -131.95
C LEU A 392 -46.94 -137.48 -130.53
N GLU A 393 -46.43 -138.40 -129.70
CA GLU A 393 -46.80 -138.42 -128.27
C GLU A 393 -46.18 -137.23 -127.52
N GLN A 394 -44.97 -136.83 -127.92
CA GLN A 394 -44.36 -135.58 -127.45
C GLN A 394 -45.17 -134.36 -127.85
N GLN A 395 -45.85 -134.30 -129.01
CA GLN A 395 -46.63 -133.11 -129.39
C GLN A 395 -47.79 -132.89 -128.43
N ARG A 396 -48.47 -133.97 -128.04
CA ARG A 396 -49.64 -133.92 -127.16
C ARG A 396 -49.27 -133.63 -125.70
N THR A 397 -48.16 -134.20 -125.23
CA THR A 397 -47.62 -133.88 -123.89
C THR A 397 -46.99 -132.48 -123.86
N ASN A 398 -46.26 -132.06 -124.90
CA ASN A 398 -45.71 -130.71 -125.01
C ASN A 398 -46.80 -129.63 -125.09
N GLN A 399 -47.95 -129.85 -125.75
CA GLN A 399 -49.05 -128.88 -125.73
C GLN A 399 -49.60 -128.65 -124.32
N LEU A 400 -49.85 -129.72 -123.56
CA LEU A 400 -50.31 -129.62 -122.16
C LEU A 400 -49.24 -129.01 -121.25
N LEU A 401 -47.97 -129.41 -121.42
CA LEU A 401 -46.85 -128.89 -120.65
C LEU A 401 -46.59 -127.40 -120.95
N LEU A 402 -46.69 -126.97 -122.21
CA LEU A 402 -46.54 -125.56 -122.61
C LEU A 402 -47.66 -124.68 -122.05
N GLN A 403 -48.90 -125.17 -122.04
CA GLN A 403 -50.02 -124.46 -121.43
C GLN A 403 -49.87 -124.33 -119.90
N GLN A 404 -49.41 -125.39 -119.23
CA GLN A 404 -49.08 -125.36 -117.81
C GLN A 404 -47.90 -124.42 -117.51
N GLN A 405 -46.87 -124.42 -118.35
CA GLN A 405 -45.69 -123.56 -118.22
C GLN A 405 -46.04 -122.08 -118.43
N GLN A 406 -46.91 -121.75 -119.38
CA GLN A 406 -47.42 -120.38 -119.54
C GLN A 406 -48.19 -119.90 -118.32
N GLN A 407 -49.06 -120.75 -117.74
CA GLN A 407 -49.75 -120.41 -116.48
C GLN A 407 -48.76 -120.20 -115.32
N GLN A 408 -47.76 -121.07 -115.18
CA GLN A 408 -46.72 -120.92 -114.15
C GLN A 408 -45.89 -119.63 -114.33
N GLN A 409 -45.46 -119.30 -115.55
CA GLN A 409 -44.73 -118.05 -115.81
C GLN A 409 -45.57 -116.81 -115.48
N GLN A 410 -46.84 -116.80 -115.88
CA GLN A 410 -47.75 -115.68 -115.60
C GLN A 410 -48.05 -115.54 -114.10
N GLN A 411 -48.15 -116.65 -113.38
CA GLN A 411 -48.32 -116.67 -111.92
C GLN A 411 -47.06 -116.19 -111.18
N GLN A 412 -45.87 -116.60 -111.61
CA GLN A 412 -44.59 -116.15 -111.04
C GLN A 412 -44.35 -114.64 -111.25
N GLN A 413 -44.74 -114.07 -112.39
CA GLN A 413 -44.65 -112.62 -112.61
C GLN A 413 -45.53 -111.81 -111.64
N LEU A 414 -46.74 -112.29 -111.38
CA LEU A 414 -47.65 -111.65 -110.41
C LEU A 414 -47.13 -111.77 -108.97
N GLU A 415 -46.56 -112.92 -108.58
CA GLU A 415 -45.93 -113.08 -107.26
C GLU A 415 -44.72 -112.15 -107.09
N GLN A 416 -43.84 -112.02 -108.09
CA GLN A 416 -42.70 -111.11 -108.03
C GLN A 416 -43.13 -109.64 -107.85
N GLN A 417 -44.18 -109.20 -108.56
CA GLN A 417 -44.72 -107.83 -108.37
C GLN A 417 -45.29 -107.65 -106.95
N ALA A 418 -46.08 -108.61 -106.46
CA ALA A 418 -46.68 -108.54 -105.12
C ALA A 418 -45.65 -108.58 -103.98
N ILE A 419 -44.51 -109.25 -104.17
CA ILE A 419 -43.37 -109.23 -103.23
C ILE A 419 -42.74 -107.84 -103.19
N LEU A 420 -42.48 -107.23 -104.36
CA LEU A 420 -41.83 -105.93 -104.50
C LEU A 420 -42.67 -104.79 -103.89
N GLU A 421 -44.00 -104.82 -104.07
CA GLU A 421 -44.90 -103.85 -103.43
C GLU A 421 -44.92 -103.99 -101.90
N ARG A 422 -44.98 -105.22 -101.37
CA ARG A 422 -44.90 -105.48 -99.92
C ARG A 422 -43.58 -105.03 -99.30
N GLU A 423 -42.48 -105.19 -100.02
CA GLU A 423 -41.16 -104.73 -99.55
C GLU A 423 -41.09 -103.20 -99.49
N ARG A 424 -41.62 -102.52 -100.52
CA ARG A 424 -41.74 -101.05 -100.57
C ARG A 424 -42.66 -100.50 -99.47
N GLN A 425 -43.75 -101.20 -99.14
CA GLN A 425 -44.64 -100.84 -98.02
C GLN A 425 -43.92 -100.93 -96.67
N ARG A 426 -43.28 -102.07 -96.35
CA ARG A 426 -42.53 -102.25 -95.09
C ARG A 426 -41.42 -101.21 -94.92
N GLN A 427 -40.75 -100.82 -96.00
CA GLN A 427 -39.69 -99.81 -95.96
C GLN A 427 -40.22 -98.39 -95.63
N LEU A 428 -41.44 -98.06 -96.05
CA LEU A 428 -42.11 -96.81 -95.70
C LEU A 428 -42.58 -96.79 -94.23
N GLU A 429 -43.14 -97.89 -93.73
CA GLU A 429 -43.57 -98.02 -92.33
C GLU A 429 -42.38 -97.86 -91.36
N LEU A 430 -41.27 -98.54 -91.63
CA LEU A 430 -40.03 -98.42 -90.83
C LEU A 430 -39.51 -96.98 -90.77
N GLN A 431 -39.56 -96.23 -91.88
CA GLN A 431 -39.13 -94.83 -91.92
C GLN A 431 -40.10 -93.89 -91.18
N GLN A 432 -41.41 -94.19 -91.16
CA GLN A 432 -42.37 -93.44 -90.34
C GLN A 432 -42.13 -93.67 -88.85
N GLN A 433 -41.90 -94.93 -88.45
CA GLN A 433 -41.66 -95.29 -87.05
C GLN A 433 -40.37 -94.69 -86.49
N GLN A 434 -39.30 -94.62 -87.28
CA GLN A 434 -38.06 -93.92 -86.87
C GLN A 434 -38.29 -92.43 -86.60
N ARG A 435 -38.97 -91.70 -87.50
CA ARG A 435 -39.26 -90.27 -87.30
C ARG A 435 -40.16 -90.00 -86.08
N GLN A 436 -41.08 -90.89 -85.74
CA GLN A 436 -41.90 -90.73 -84.53
C GLN A 436 -41.05 -90.77 -83.25
N LEU A 437 -40.11 -91.72 -83.16
CA LEU A 437 -39.21 -91.85 -82.02
C LEU A 437 -38.21 -90.69 -81.90
N GLU A 438 -37.77 -90.11 -83.01
CA GLU A 438 -36.93 -88.90 -83.02
C GLU A 438 -37.70 -87.68 -82.48
N ILE A 439 -38.92 -87.45 -82.98
CA ILE A 439 -39.79 -86.34 -82.55
C ILE A 439 -40.15 -86.45 -81.05
N GLU A 440 -40.48 -87.66 -80.57
CA GLU A 440 -40.79 -87.89 -79.16
C GLU A 440 -39.58 -87.58 -78.25
N ARG A 441 -38.37 -87.93 -78.70
CA ARG A 441 -37.12 -87.69 -77.96
C ARG A 441 -36.70 -86.23 -77.95
N GLU A 442 -36.87 -85.50 -79.06
CA GLU A 442 -36.69 -84.05 -79.09
C GLU A 442 -37.69 -83.34 -78.17
N HIS A 443 -38.95 -83.80 -78.14
CA HIS A 443 -39.98 -83.20 -77.30
C HIS A 443 -39.68 -83.35 -75.79
N GLN A 444 -39.19 -84.52 -75.35
CA GLN A 444 -38.75 -84.71 -73.96
C GLN A 444 -37.56 -83.81 -73.58
N LEU A 445 -36.57 -83.66 -74.48
CA LEU A 445 -35.43 -82.78 -74.26
C LEU A 445 -35.85 -81.30 -74.18
N ALA A 446 -36.77 -80.87 -75.03
CA ALA A 446 -37.32 -79.51 -75.00
C ALA A 446 -38.10 -79.23 -73.71
N GLN A 447 -38.94 -80.15 -73.24
CA GLN A 447 -39.66 -80.02 -71.96
C GLN A 447 -38.66 -79.87 -70.79
N GLN A 448 -37.64 -80.73 -70.71
CA GLN A 448 -36.67 -80.71 -69.62
C GLN A 448 -35.83 -79.42 -69.60
N GLN A 449 -35.47 -78.86 -70.75
CA GLN A 449 -34.81 -77.55 -70.82
C GLN A 449 -35.75 -76.42 -70.38
N GLN A 450 -37.03 -76.48 -70.74
CA GLN A 450 -38.01 -75.47 -70.35
C GLN A 450 -38.26 -75.46 -68.83
N GLU A 451 -38.32 -76.62 -68.18
CA GLU A 451 -38.41 -76.72 -66.72
C GLU A 451 -37.17 -76.15 -66.01
N GLN A 452 -35.96 -76.43 -66.51
CA GLN A 452 -34.73 -75.87 -65.95
C GLN A 452 -34.68 -74.34 -66.07
N ALA A 453 -35.04 -73.79 -67.24
CA ALA A 453 -35.08 -72.35 -67.46
C ALA A 453 -36.08 -71.64 -66.51
N LEU A 454 -37.27 -72.20 -66.33
CA LEU A 454 -38.29 -71.67 -65.40
C LEU A 454 -37.84 -71.73 -63.93
N PHE A 455 -37.07 -72.75 -63.55
CA PHE A 455 -36.49 -72.84 -62.20
C PHE A 455 -35.40 -71.78 -61.97
N GLU A 456 -34.50 -71.59 -62.93
CA GLU A 456 -33.45 -70.57 -62.86
C GLU A 456 -34.02 -69.16 -62.84
N GLU A 457 -35.00 -68.85 -63.70
CA GLU A 457 -35.70 -67.57 -63.72
C GLU A 457 -36.40 -67.29 -62.38
N ARG A 458 -37.05 -68.29 -61.78
CA ARG A 458 -37.71 -68.17 -60.47
C ARG A 458 -36.71 -67.87 -59.36
N LEU A 459 -35.56 -68.54 -59.35
CA LEU A 459 -34.50 -68.31 -58.36
C LEU A 459 -33.90 -66.90 -58.51
N ARG A 460 -33.62 -66.48 -59.75
CA ARG A 460 -33.09 -65.15 -60.06
C ARG A 460 -34.08 -64.02 -59.71
N SER A 461 -35.37 -64.24 -59.96
CA SER A 461 -36.45 -63.33 -59.58
C SER A 461 -36.56 -63.17 -58.05
N GLN A 462 -36.48 -64.28 -57.30
CA GLN A 462 -36.42 -64.25 -55.84
C GLN A 462 -35.18 -63.52 -55.32
N GLN A 463 -34.01 -63.75 -55.93
CA GLN A 463 -32.76 -63.09 -55.51
C GLN A 463 -32.79 -61.57 -55.75
N ASN A 464 -33.37 -61.13 -56.88
CA ASN A 464 -33.61 -59.70 -57.16
C ASN A 464 -34.59 -59.07 -56.15
N MET A 465 -35.64 -59.77 -55.74
CA MET A 465 -36.60 -59.31 -54.73
C MET A 465 -35.91 -59.05 -53.38
N TYR A 466 -35.06 -59.99 -52.92
CA TYR A 466 -34.28 -59.82 -51.69
C TYR A 466 -33.33 -58.61 -51.76
N GLN A 467 -32.71 -58.33 -52.92
CA GLN A 467 -31.86 -57.16 -53.10
C GLN A 467 -32.65 -55.84 -53.04
N GLN A 468 -33.84 -55.77 -53.64
CA GLN A 468 -34.70 -54.59 -53.53
C GLN A 468 -35.20 -54.36 -52.11
N ALA A 469 -35.61 -55.42 -51.41
CA ALA A 469 -36.04 -55.33 -50.01
C ALA A 469 -34.90 -54.83 -49.10
N ALA A 470 -33.68 -55.34 -49.26
CA ALA A 470 -32.52 -54.91 -48.49
C ALA A 470 -32.16 -53.43 -48.72
N GLN A 471 -32.30 -52.93 -49.96
CA GLN A 471 -32.09 -51.49 -50.24
C GLN A 471 -33.19 -50.62 -49.59
N GLN A 472 -34.45 -51.05 -49.63
CA GLN A 472 -35.54 -50.33 -48.97
C GLN A 472 -35.36 -50.27 -47.45
N ASP A 473 -34.92 -51.37 -46.83
CA ASP A 473 -34.67 -51.44 -45.38
C ASP A 473 -33.48 -50.54 -44.96
N GLN A 474 -32.44 -50.45 -45.80
CA GLN A 474 -31.35 -49.48 -45.62
C GLN A 474 -31.85 -48.03 -45.69
N TYR A 475 -32.57 -47.64 -46.75
CA TYR A 475 -33.12 -46.28 -46.85
C TYR A 475 -34.08 -45.94 -45.71
N GLN A 476 -34.87 -46.91 -45.23
CA GLN A 476 -35.76 -46.71 -44.09
C GLN A 476 -34.98 -46.53 -42.77
N THR A 477 -33.87 -47.25 -42.61
CA THR A 477 -32.95 -47.12 -41.47
C THR A 477 -32.27 -45.76 -41.47
N ASP A 478 -31.73 -45.31 -42.61
CA ASP A 478 -31.08 -44.00 -42.75
C ASP A 478 -32.05 -42.84 -42.48
N LEU A 479 -33.28 -42.93 -42.98
CA LEU A 479 -34.33 -41.93 -42.71
C LEU A 479 -34.73 -41.87 -41.23
N ASN A 480 -34.78 -43.02 -40.54
CA ASN A 480 -35.05 -43.07 -39.11
C ASN A 480 -33.88 -42.46 -38.31
N ALA A 481 -32.63 -42.80 -38.65
CA ALA A 481 -31.45 -42.26 -37.99
C ALA A 481 -31.30 -40.73 -38.14
N LEU A 482 -31.59 -40.20 -39.34
CA LEU A 482 -31.63 -38.75 -39.60
C LEU A 482 -32.74 -38.05 -38.80
N ARG A 483 -33.90 -38.69 -38.68
CA ARG A 483 -35.02 -38.16 -37.87
C ARG A 483 -34.67 -38.14 -36.39
N GLU A 484 -34.11 -39.22 -35.85
CA GLU A 484 -33.65 -39.28 -34.45
C GLU A 484 -32.55 -38.25 -34.17
N GLN A 485 -31.68 -37.97 -35.15
CA GLN A 485 -30.69 -36.91 -35.02
C GLN A 485 -31.37 -35.53 -34.94
N HIS A 486 -32.28 -35.21 -35.86
CA HIS A 486 -33.02 -33.94 -35.82
C HIS A 486 -33.81 -33.78 -34.52
N GLU A 487 -34.47 -34.83 -34.02
CA GLU A 487 -35.19 -34.80 -32.74
C GLU A 487 -34.24 -34.59 -31.54
N ARG A 488 -33.02 -35.15 -31.57
CA ARG A 488 -31.95 -34.85 -30.58
C ARG A 488 -31.46 -33.40 -30.68
N ASP A 489 -31.18 -32.90 -31.88
CA ASP A 489 -30.66 -31.55 -32.11
C ASP A 489 -31.69 -30.48 -31.67
N GLN A 490 -32.98 -30.70 -31.94
CA GLN A 490 -34.08 -29.86 -31.44
C GLN A 490 -34.17 -29.82 -29.90
N MET A 491 -34.02 -30.98 -29.24
CA MET A 491 -34.00 -31.05 -27.77
C MET A 491 -32.81 -30.30 -27.17
N VAL A 492 -31.64 -30.35 -27.82
CA VAL A 492 -30.44 -29.60 -27.40
C VAL A 492 -30.65 -28.09 -27.56
N ILE A 493 -31.22 -27.63 -28.68
CA ILE A 493 -31.55 -26.21 -28.90
C ILE A 493 -32.49 -25.69 -27.81
N GLN A 494 -33.58 -26.43 -27.51
CA GLN A 494 -34.51 -26.05 -26.44
C GLN A 494 -33.84 -25.98 -25.06
N GLN A 495 -32.84 -26.82 -24.76
CA GLN A 495 -32.08 -26.72 -23.51
C GLN A 495 -31.22 -25.45 -23.45
N TYR A 496 -30.64 -25.02 -24.58
CA TYR A 496 -29.93 -23.74 -24.65
C TYR A 496 -30.88 -22.54 -24.50
N ASP A 497 -32.00 -22.50 -25.21
CA ASP A 497 -32.98 -21.41 -25.11
C ASP A 497 -33.50 -21.22 -23.67
N ASN A 498 -33.87 -22.32 -22.99
CA ASN A 498 -34.29 -22.28 -21.59
C ASN A 498 -33.18 -21.79 -20.65
N ARG A 499 -31.90 -22.10 -20.94
CA ARG A 499 -30.75 -21.64 -20.15
C ARG A 499 -30.43 -20.16 -20.40
N VAL A 500 -30.60 -19.68 -21.63
CA VAL A 500 -30.46 -18.24 -21.95
C VAL A 500 -31.54 -17.44 -21.21
N LEU A 501 -32.81 -17.84 -21.30
CA LEU A 501 -33.92 -17.19 -20.60
C LEU A 501 -33.75 -17.18 -19.07
N ALA A 502 -33.17 -18.24 -18.50
CA ALA A 502 -32.83 -18.28 -17.07
C ALA A 502 -31.74 -17.24 -16.71
N LEU A 503 -30.66 -17.18 -17.49
CA LEU A 503 -29.56 -16.25 -17.28
C LEU A 503 -29.98 -14.79 -17.49
N GLU A 504 -30.80 -14.49 -18.51
CA GLU A 504 -31.35 -13.15 -18.74
C GLU A 504 -32.18 -12.67 -17.53
N LYS A 505 -33.01 -13.55 -16.97
CA LYS A 505 -33.83 -13.26 -15.79
C LYS A 505 -33.00 -13.11 -14.50
N GLU A 506 -31.91 -13.87 -14.35
CA GLU A 506 -30.96 -13.68 -13.25
C GLU A 506 -30.23 -12.33 -13.39
N LEU A 507 -29.86 -11.94 -14.61
CA LEU A 507 -29.22 -10.66 -14.91
C LEU A 507 -30.16 -9.47 -14.64
N GLU A 508 -31.44 -9.58 -15.01
CA GLU A 508 -32.47 -8.59 -14.66
C GLU A 508 -32.65 -8.46 -13.14
N ASN A 509 -32.77 -9.57 -12.41
CA ASN A 509 -32.86 -9.57 -10.94
C ASN A 509 -31.62 -8.97 -10.27
N MET A 510 -30.41 -9.27 -10.77
CA MET A 510 -29.17 -8.66 -10.29
C MET A 510 -29.15 -7.15 -10.54
N ASN A 511 -29.60 -6.69 -11.72
CA ASN A 511 -29.66 -5.27 -12.06
C ASN A 511 -30.63 -4.49 -11.15
N LEU A 512 -31.78 -5.08 -10.83
CA LEU A 512 -32.73 -4.51 -9.85
C LEU A 512 -32.11 -4.38 -8.44
N ASN A 513 -31.48 -5.45 -7.94
CA ASN A 513 -30.79 -5.46 -6.64
C ASN A 513 -29.63 -4.43 -6.59
N VAL A 514 -28.84 -4.33 -7.67
CA VAL A 514 -27.75 -3.34 -7.78
C VAL A 514 -28.29 -1.90 -7.75
N ASN A 515 -29.41 -1.60 -8.43
CA ASN A 515 -30.04 -0.29 -8.39
C ASN A 515 -30.62 0.04 -6.99
N GLU A 516 -31.23 -0.93 -6.31
CA GLU A 516 -31.70 -0.75 -4.93
C GLU A 516 -30.53 -0.49 -3.96
N GLN A 517 -29.42 -1.22 -4.11
CA GLN A 517 -28.21 -0.97 -3.34
C GLN A 517 -27.55 0.38 -3.66
N LEU A 518 -27.62 0.86 -4.91
CA LEU A 518 -27.14 2.19 -5.29
C LEU A 518 -27.98 3.28 -4.62
N SER A 519 -29.32 3.22 -4.72
CA SER A 519 -30.23 4.15 -4.05
C SER A 519 -29.99 4.21 -2.53
N ASN A 520 -29.83 3.05 -1.89
CA ASN A 520 -29.53 2.97 -0.45
C ASN A 520 -28.15 3.56 -0.09
N LYS A 521 -27.14 3.45 -0.97
CA LYS A 521 -25.81 4.07 -0.79
C LYS A 521 -25.86 5.58 -1.03
N GLU A 522 -26.62 6.07 -2.01
CA GLU A 522 -26.80 7.51 -2.26
C GLU A 522 -27.45 8.22 -1.06
N GLU A 523 -28.47 7.62 -0.43
CA GLU A 523 -29.08 8.19 0.77
C GLU A 523 -28.12 8.20 1.98
N GLN A 524 -27.27 7.17 2.12
CA GLN A 524 -26.20 7.16 3.12
C GLN A 524 -25.14 8.26 2.85
N VAL A 525 -24.69 8.43 1.60
CA VAL A 525 -23.75 9.50 1.21
C VAL A 525 -24.34 10.87 1.53
N LYS A 526 -25.57 11.14 1.10
CA LYS A 526 -26.32 12.37 1.38
C LYS A 526 -26.50 12.65 2.88
N THR A 527 -26.62 11.60 3.68
CA THR A 527 -26.66 11.70 5.15
C THR A 527 -25.29 12.06 5.72
N MET A 528 -24.21 11.45 5.21
CA MET A 528 -22.83 11.75 5.62
C MET A 528 -22.39 13.17 5.23
N GLU A 529 -22.83 13.68 4.08
CA GLU A 529 -22.59 15.07 3.68
C GLU A 529 -23.22 16.08 4.65
N GLN A 530 -24.47 15.85 5.07
CA GLN A 530 -25.11 16.68 6.11
C GLN A 530 -24.38 16.65 7.45
N TRP A 531 -23.65 15.57 7.78
CA TRP A 531 -22.81 15.52 8.97
C TRP A 531 -21.48 16.26 8.74
N LYS A 532 -20.87 16.11 7.58
CA LYS A 532 -19.67 16.87 7.17
C LYS A 532 -19.90 18.38 7.26
N GLU A 533 -21.02 18.90 6.73
CA GLU A 533 -21.35 20.32 6.84
C GLU A 533 -21.47 20.81 8.29
N LYS A 534 -22.09 20.01 9.18
CA LYS A 534 -22.19 20.33 10.62
C LYS A 534 -20.82 20.36 11.28
N TYR A 535 -19.93 19.42 10.95
CA TYR A 535 -18.56 19.38 11.48
C TYR A 535 -17.68 20.51 10.93
N ASP A 536 -17.81 20.86 9.64
CA ASP A 536 -17.12 22.02 9.04
C ASP A 536 -17.61 23.34 9.66
N GLY A 537 -18.91 23.47 9.93
CA GLY A 537 -19.48 24.59 10.68
C GLY A 537 -18.93 24.70 12.10
N LEU A 538 -18.85 23.57 12.82
CA LEU A 538 -18.27 23.51 14.16
C LEU A 538 -16.76 23.84 14.16
N ALA A 539 -16.01 23.37 13.16
CA ALA A 539 -14.59 23.67 12.97
C ALA A 539 -14.35 25.17 12.73
N ARG A 540 -15.22 25.83 11.94
CA ARG A 540 -15.18 27.30 11.75
C ARG A 540 -15.42 28.04 13.07
N LEU A 541 -16.37 27.61 13.89
CA LEU A 541 -16.62 28.21 15.22
C LEU A 541 -15.42 28.04 16.17
N TYR A 542 -14.80 26.86 16.23
CA TYR A 542 -13.57 26.67 17.00
C TYR A 542 -12.39 27.50 16.47
N ALA A 543 -12.28 27.68 15.15
CA ALA A 543 -11.26 28.54 14.56
C ALA A 543 -11.47 30.02 14.92
N GLN A 544 -12.71 30.52 14.88
CA GLN A 544 -13.06 31.86 15.33
C GLN A 544 -12.75 32.05 16.83
N LEU A 545 -13.24 31.16 17.70
CA LEU A 545 -12.99 31.21 19.14
C LEU A 545 -11.48 31.22 19.47
N ARG A 546 -10.67 30.45 18.72
CA ARG A 546 -9.21 30.47 18.83
C ARG A 546 -8.61 31.82 18.42
N GLN A 547 -9.12 32.47 17.36
CA GLN A 547 -8.67 33.81 16.97
C GLN A 547 -9.04 34.86 18.03
N GLU A 548 -10.23 34.77 18.62
CA GLU A 548 -10.68 35.66 19.70
C GLU A 548 -9.81 35.50 20.96
N HIS A 549 -9.54 34.26 21.41
CA HIS A 549 -8.59 34.02 22.50
C HIS A 549 -7.19 34.60 22.21
N LEU A 550 -6.68 34.44 20.98
CA LEU A 550 -5.39 35.02 20.59
C LEU A 550 -5.43 36.56 20.54
N ALA A 551 -6.57 37.17 20.21
CA ALA A 551 -6.77 38.62 20.27
C ALA A 551 -6.81 39.13 21.71
N VAL A 552 -7.48 38.42 22.61
CA VAL A 552 -7.49 38.73 24.06
C VAL A 552 -6.09 38.60 24.66
N LEU A 553 -5.35 37.53 24.35
CA LEU A 553 -3.95 37.37 24.81
C LEU A 553 -3.03 38.48 24.28
N LYS A 554 -3.21 38.94 23.04
CA LYS A 554 -2.50 40.11 22.49
C LYS A 554 -2.84 41.41 23.23
N LYS A 555 -4.11 41.62 23.61
CA LYS A 555 -4.55 42.77 24.43
C LYS A 555 -3.94 42.70 25.84
N LEU A 556 -4.00 41.53 26.49
CA LEU A 556 -3.43 41.32 27.83
C LEU A 556 -1.92 41.60 27.86
N LYS A 557 -1.16 41.06 26.89
CA LYS A 557 0.30 41.32 26.80
C LYS A 557 0.62 42.81 26.59
N LYS A 558 -0.17 43.53 25.79
CA LYS A 558 -0.02 44.99 25.65
C LYS A 558 -0.32 45.72 26.96
N SER A 559 -1.38 45.34 27.67
CA SER A 559 -1.73 45.91 28.98
C SER A 559 -0.61 45.70 30.00
N GLN A 560 -0.03 44.50 30.06
CA GLN A 560 1.08 44.16 30.95
C GLN A 560 2.35 44.97 30.62
N GLN A 561 2.63 45.23 29.34
CA GLN A 561 3.76 46.06 28.93
C GLN A 561 3.57 47.54 29.31
N VAL A 562 2.34 48.06 29.23
CA VAL A 562 1.99 49.40 29.73
C VAL A 562 2.12 49.45 31.25
N GLU A 563 1.66 48.42 31.98
CA GLU A 563 1.79 48.31 33.43
C GLU A 563 3.26 48.31 33.89
N SER A 564 4.14 47.54 33.23
CA SER A 564 5.58 47.56 33.54
C SER A 564 6.23 48.92 33.29
N SER A 565 5.83 49.61 32.20
CA SER A 565 6.34 50.94 31.89
C SER A 565 5.84 51.99 32.88
N ALA A 566 4.58 51.89 33.32
CA ALA A 566 4.01 52.75 34.36
C ALA A 566 4.72 52.56 35.71
N LYS A 567 5.02 51.30 36.09
CA LYS A 567 5.80 50.99 37.31
C LYS A 567 7.22 51.55 37.26
N GLU A 568 7.90 51.47 36.11
CA GLU A 568 9.21 52.09 35.92
C GLU A 568 9.16 53.62 36.00
N ALA A 569 8.09 54.25 35.47
CA ALA A 569 7.88 55.69 35.56
C ALA A 569 7.57 56.16 37.00
N ILE A 570 6.74 55.42 37.73
CA ILE A 570 6.45 55.68 39.15
C ILE A 570 7.73 55.57 39.98
N HIS A 571 8.53 54.52 39.80
CA HIS A 571 9.77 54.34 40.54
C HIS A 571 10.78 55.47 40.30
N LYS A 572 10.87 55.99 39.07
CA LYS A 572 11.69 57.18 38.77
C LYS A 572 11.15 58.46 39.42
N ALA A 573 9.83 58.60 39.56
CA ALA A 573 9.23 59.72 40.27
C ALA A 573 9.49 59.64 41.79
N GLU A 574 9.40 58.45 42.40
CA GLU A 574 9.73 58.21 43.81
C GLU A 574 11.18 58.59 44.14
N VAL A 575 12.14 58.21 43.27
CA VAL A 575 13.56 58.57 43.44
C VAL A 575 13.78 60.08 43.34
N LEU A 576 13.18 60.75 42.34
CA LEU A 576 13.27 62.20 42.19
C LEU A 576 12.57 62.97 43.33
N GLU A 577 11.53 62.40 43.94
CA GLU A 577 10.89 62.98 45.11
C GLU A 577 11.80 62.86 46.35
N HIS A 578 12.45 61.73 46.57
CA HIS A 578 13.43 61.56 47.65
C HIS A 578 14.63 62.51 47.50
N GLU A 579 15.22 62.60 46.30
CA GLU A 579 16.33 63.52 45.99
C GLU A 579 15.94 64.99 46.26
N LYS A 580 14.70 65.36 45.90
CA LYS A 580 14.13 66.68 46.18
C LYS A 580 13.86 66.91 47.68
N GLU A 581 13.55 65.87 48.46
CA GLU A 581 13.49 65.98 49.92
C GLU A 581 14.88 66.13 50.55
N ASP A 582 15.90 65.45 50.04
CA ASP A 582 17.28 65.59 50.52
C ASP A 582 17.83 67.00 50.24
N LEU A 583 17.62 67.52 49.03
CA LEU A 583 17.92 68.92 48.69
C LEU A 583 17.16 69.92 49.59
N ARG A 584 15.92 69.61 49.99
CA ARG A 584 15.18 70.43 50.98
C ARG A 584 15.80 70.36 52.38
N ARG A 585 16.24 69.18 52.83
CA ARG A 585 16.95 68.98 54.12
C ARG A 585 18.27 69.74 54.14
N GLU A 586 19.01 69.71 53.03
CA GLU A 586 20.28 70.43 52.84
C GLU A 586 20.07 71.96 52.84
N VAL A 587 19.11 72.49 52.07
CA VAL A 587 18.78 73.92 52.10
C VAL A 587 18.34 74.38 53.50
N GLN A 588 17.61 73.55 54.25
CA GLN A 588 17.29 73.81 55.66
C GLN A 588 18.52 73.78 56.58
N GLN A 589 19.54 72.98 56.28
CA GLN A 589 20.82 73.02 57.01
C GLN A 589 21.60 74.30 56.70
N VAL A 590 21.74 74.67 55.42
CA VAL A 590 22.44 75.89 54.98
C VAL A 590 21.78 77.15 55.56
N ASN A 591 20.45 77.23 55.62
CA ASN A 591 19.77 78.35 56.27
C ASN A 591 20.05 78.42 57.78
N ARG A 592 20.03 77.28 58.50
CA ARG A 592 20.41 77.21 59.92
C ARG A 592 21.90 77.51 60.17
N GLU A 593 22.76 77.37 59.16
CA GLU A 593 24.18 77.81 59.20
C GLU A 593 24.29 79.32 59.01
N ARG A 594 23.60 79.85 57.99
CA ARG A 594 23.51 81.30 57.72
C ARG A 594 22.94 82.08 58.91
N GLU A 595 21.91 81.56 59.56
CA GLU A 595 21.31 82.17 60.76
C GLU A 595 22.28 82.19 61.94
N ARG A 596 23.04 81.11 62.17
CA ARG A 596 24.11 81.07 63.19
C ARG A 596 25.19 82.12 62.92
N LEU A 597 25.69 82.19 61.68
CA LEU A 597 26.72 83.15 61.27
C LEU A 597 26.23 84.61 61.34
N HIS A 598 24.96 84.87 60.99
CA HIS A 598 24.35 86.19 61.16
C HIS A 598 24.31 86.60 62.63
N TRP A 599 23.85 85.72 63.52
CA TRP A 599 23.79 85.97 64.96
C TRP A 599 25.18 86.20 65.58
N GLU A 600 26.19 85.45 65.12
CA GLU A 600 27.58 85.62 65.55
C GLU A 600 28.19 86.95 65.07
N SER A 601 27.92 87.35 63.82
CA SER A 601 28.29 88.66 63.28
C SER A 601 27.63 89.81 64.07
N GLU A 602 26.32 89.72 64.33
CA GLU A 602 25.59 90.72 65.11
C GLU A 602 26.11 90.83 66.55
N LYS A 603 26.43 89.70 67.19
CA LYS A 603 27.06 89.65 68.51
C LYS A 603 28.44 90.33 68.54
N ASN A 604 29.24 90.15 67.50
CA ASN A 604 30.56 90.78 67.41
C ASN A 604 30.45 92.30 67.14
N ALA A 605 29.51 92.73 66.30
CA ALA A 605 29.23 94.16 66.10
C ALA A 605 28.79 94.85 67.41
N ARG A 606 27.97 94.19 68.23
CA ARG A 606 27.59 94.69 69.57
C ARG A 606 28.78 94.87 70.51
N LYS A 607 29.75 93.93 70.52
CA LYS A 607 31.00 94.07 71.30
C LYS A 607 31.84 95.27 70.86
N GLN A 608 32.03 95.46 69.56
CA GLN A 608 32.80 96.58 69.03
C GLN A 608 32.20 97.93 69.45
N VAL A 609 30.87 98.05 69.46
CA VAL A 609 30.18 99.25 69.98
C VAL A 609 30.46 99.45 71.48
N GLU A 610 30.45 98.39 72.29
CA GLU A 610 30.78 98.44 73.72
C GLU A 610 32.25 98.84 73.96
N GLU A 611 33.18 98.30 73.17
CA GLU A 611 34.61 98.65 73.21
C GLU A 611 34.86 100.13 72.87
N VAL A 612 34.18 100.69 71.85
CA VAL A 612 34.25 102.13 71.53
C VAL A 612 33.72 103.00 72.68
N LEU A 613 32.63 102.60 73.34
CA LEU A 613 32.08 103.31 74.50
C LEU A 613 33.03 103.29 75.71
N VAL A 614 33.70 102.17 75.97
CA VAL A 614 34.72 102.06 77.02
C VAL A 614 35.98 102.86 76.69
N ALA A 615 36.43 102.81 75.43
CA ALA A 615 37.55 103.61 74.92
C ALA A 615 37.29 105.12 75.06
N GLY A 616 36.12 105.58 74.61
CA GLY A 616 35.66 106.97 74.78
C GLY A 616 35.65 107.41 76.25
N SER A 617 35.21 106.53 77.14
CA SER A 617 35.19 106.79 78.60
C SER A 617 36.59 106.90 79.21
N ARG A 618 37.57 106.14 78.71
CA ARG A 618 38.98 106.20 79.15
C ARG A 618 39.66 107.49 78.66
N ALA A 619 39.47 107.83 77.39
CA ALA A 619 40.08 108.99 76.76
C ALA A 619 39.78 110.32 77.46
N VAL A 620 38.56 110.50 77.97
CA VAL A 620 38.14 111.70 78.73
C VAL A 620 38.94 111.88 80.04
N VAL A 621 39.61 110.84 80.53
CA VAL A 621 40.47 110.90 81.72
C VAL A 621 41.95 111.17 81.36
N ALA A 622 42.36 110.88 80.13
CA ALA A 622 43.72 111.11 79.66
C ALA A 622 44.03 112.61 79.49
N ARG A 623 45.31 112.98 79.64
CA ARG A 623 45.83 114.33 79.39
C ARG A 623 47.07 114.29 78.48
N THR A 624 47.02 113.45 77.45
CA THR A 624 47.99 113.39 76.35
C THR A 624 47.92 114.68 75.53
N SER A 625 49.04 115.09 74.94
CA SER A 625 49.08 116.30 74.09
C SER A 625 48.52 116.02 72.68
N ALA A 626 48.02 117.04 71.99
CA ALA A 626 47.43 116.90 70.64
C ALA A 626 48.40 116.25 69.62
N SER A 627 49.68 116.65 69.63
CA SER A 627 50.69 116.09 68.73
C SER A 627 51.13 114.66 69.10
N GLU A 628 51.09 114.30 70.37
CA GLU A 628 51.42 112.97 70.88
C GLU A 628 50.29 111.98 70.60
N SER A 629 49.06 112.36 70.91
CA SER A 629 47.85 111.59 70.58
C SER A 629 47.67 111.39 69.07
N ALA A 630 48.00 112.38 68.22
CA ALA A 630 48.03 112.22 66.76
C ALA A 630 49.00 111.12 66.31
N THR A 631 50.18 111.08 66.93
CA THR A 631 51.24 110.12 66.60
C THR A 631 50.90 108.72 67.10
N ASN A 632 50.35 108.61 68.31
CA ASN A 632 49.85 107.35 68.86
C ASN A 632 48.70 106.80 68.00
N LEU A 633 47.78 107.66 67.57
CA LEU A 633 46.68 107.28 66.67
C LEU A 633 47.20 106.79 65.32
N ALA A 634 48.11 107.51 64.67
CA ALA A 634 48.71 107.08 63.41
C ALA A 634 49.38 105.69 63.52
N ASN A 635 50.12 105.44 64.61
CA ASN A 635 50.76 104.16 64.86
C ASN A 635 49.74 103.05 65.16
N CYS A 636 48.74 103.29 66.01
CA CYS A 636 47.68 102.33 66.31
C CYS A 636 46.81 102.00 65.08
N PHE A 637 46.57 102.98 64.21
CA PHE A 637 45.80 102.81 62.98
C PHE A 637 46.59 102.00 61.94
N ASN A 638 47.90 102.26 61.78
CA ASN A 638 48.76 101.45 60.91
C ASN A 638 48.88 99.99 61.39
N ASN A 639 49.07 99.77 62.70
CA ASN A 639 49.06 98.42 63.28
C ASN A 639 47.72 97.72 63.02
N PHE A 640 46.60 98.43 63.18
CA PHE A 640 45.26 97.88 62.92
C PHE A 640 45.00 97.54 61.45
N ILE A 641 45.58 98.29 60.49
CA ILE A 641 45.55 97.89 59.07
C ILE A 641 46.32 96.58 58.87
N ALA A 642 47.54 96.47 59.39
CA ALA A 642 48.42 95.31 59.20
C ALA A 642 47.88 94.02 59.86
N ASP A 643 47.33 94.12 61.08
CA ASP A 643 46.69 92.99 61.76
C ASP A 643 45.28 92.68 61.21
N GLY A 644 44.70 93.63 60.46
CA GLY A 644 43.41 93.51 59.77
C GLY A 644 42.26 93.08 60.70
N ALA A 645 41.61 91.98 60.36
CA ALA A 645 40.47 91.44 61.14
C ALA A 645 40.84 90.94 62.56
N ASN A 646 42.14 90.84 62.88
CA ASN A 646 42.65 90.48 64.20
C ASN A 646 43.25 91.67 64.97
N GLY A 647 43.27 92.88 64.37
CA GLY A 647 43.88 94.06 64.98
C GLY A 647 43.21 94.48 66.28
N ASP A 648 44.00 95.04 67.19
CA ASP A 648 43.51 95.52 68.50
C ASP A 648 42.63 96.77 68.32
N PHE A 649 41.37 96.51 68.02
CA PHE A 649 40.33 97.51 67.89
C PHE A 649 40.11 98.31 69.18
N ALA A 650 40.38 97.72 70.36
CA ALA A 650 40.26 98.43 71.62
C ALA A 650 41.42 99.42 71.83
N ALA A 651 42.65 99.08 71.43
CA ALA A 651 43.77 100.02 71.38
C ALA A 651 43.53 101.13 70.35
N LEU A 652 43.09 100.80 69.14
CA LEU A 652 42.77 101.80 68.13
C LEU A 652 41.64 102.73 68.58
N ALA A 653 40.51 102.20 69.05
CA ALA A 653 39.40 103.01 69.54
C ALA A 653 39.81 103.90 70.72
N THR A 654 40.69 103.41 71.62
CA THR A 654 41.25 104.23 72.71
C THR A 654 42.08 105.38 72.14
N SER A 655 42.94 105.12 71.16
CA SER A 655 43.78 106.16 70.57
C SER A 655 42.99 107.19 69.74
N ILE A 656 41.98 106.74 68.98
CA ILE A 656 41.00 107.62 68.28
C ILE A 656 40.32 108.55 69.30
N ALA A 657 39.85 107.98 70.41
CA ALA A 657 39.15 108.75 71.44
C ALA A 657 40.08 109.72 72.17
N GLU A 658 41.30 109.31 72.55
CA GLU A 658 42.30 110.18 73.18
C GLU A 658 42.65 111.36 72.29
N PHE A 659 42.89 111.11 71.00
CA PHE A 659 43.10 112.15 70.00
C PHE A 659 41.89 113.09 69.87
N THR A 660 40.68 112.55 69.81
CA THR A 660 39.43 113.33 69.70
C THR A 660 39.21 114.24 70.91
N VAL A 661 39.58 113.79 72.12
CA VAL A 661 39.53 114.58 73.35
C VAL A 661 40.64 115.64 73.38
N ALA A 662 41.89 115.26 73.07
CA ALA A 662 43.04 116.17 73.07
C ALA A 662 42.95 117.28 72.01
N THR A 663 42.13 117.10 70.98
CA THR A 663 41.93 118.05 69.87
C THR A 663 40.53 118.67 69.83
N ALA A 664 39.73 118.51 70.90
CA ALA A 664 38.33 118.94 70.94
C ALA A 664 38.16 120.43 70.57
N GLY A 665 37.53 120.69 69.43
CA GLY A 665 37.31 122.03 68.87
C GLY A 665 38.22 122.41 67.69
N SER A 666 39.26 121.62 67.39
CA SER A 666 40.06 121.78 66.16
C SER A 666 39.34 121.15 64.96
N LYS A 667 39.16 121.93 63.89
CA LYS A 667 38.62 121.42 62.62
C LYS A 667 39.63 120.51 61.91
N ASP A 668 40.91 120.88 61.92
CA ASP A 668 41.96 120.16 61.19
C ASP A 668 42.14 118.72 61.72
N ALA A 669 41.85 118.50 63.01
CA ALA A 669 41.82 117.19 63.64
C ALA A 669 40.58 116.35 63.25
N GLN A 670 39.43 116.99 63.03
CA GLN A 670 38.23 116.32 62.49
C GLN A 670 38.44 115.93 61.03
N ASP A 671 39.01 116.83 60.23
CA ASP A 671 39.37 116.56 58.83
C ASP A 671 40.41 115.42 58.73
N PHE A 672 41.37 115.33 59.67
CA PHE A 672 42.29 114.19 59.80
C PHE A 672 41.56 112.86 60.10
N LEU A 673 40.64 112.83 61.07
CA LEU A 673 39.86 111.61 61.37
C LEU A 673 38.96 111.17 60.21
N CYS A 674 38.37 112.13 59.48
CA CYS A 674 37.62 111.84 58.26
C CYS A 674 38.52 111.33 57.14
N ALA A 675 39.72 111.90 56.97
CA ALA A 675 40.70 111.41 56.00
C ALA A 675 41.14 109.97 56.30
N LEU A 676 41.39 109.62 57.58
CA LEU A 676 41.70 108.25 57.99
C LEU A 676 40.56 107.27 57.66
N LYS A 677 39.31 107.66 57.93
CA LYS A 677 38.11 106.82 57.67
C LYS A 677 37.95 106.47 56.18
N ASP A 678 38.25 107.42 55.29
CA ASP A 678 38.02 107.29 53.85
C ASP A 678 39.29 106.85 53.08
N LEU A 679 40.26 106.26 53.78
CA LEU A 679 41.44 105.64 53.16
C LEU A 679 41.08 104.40 52.34
N THR A 680 41.61 104.38 51.12
CA THR A 680 41.57 103.22 50.22
C THR A 680 42.92 103.05 49.53
N GLY A 681 43.34 101.79 49.34
CA GLY A 681 44.60 101.42 48.69
C GLY A 681 45.02 100.01 49.06
N THR A 682 46.28 99.67 48.80
CA THR A 682 46.95 98.55 49.48
C THR A 682 47.29 98.90 50.94
N GLU A 683 47.68 97.89 51.74
CA GLU A 683 48.19 98.07 53.11
C GLU A 683 49.33 99.10 53.18
N GLU A 684 50.31 98.98 52.29
CA GLU A 684 51.43 99.91 52.15
C GLU A 684 50.95 101.32 51.76
N GLU A 685 50.11 101.43 50.72
CA GLU A 685 49.57 102.72 50.27
C GLU A 685 48.71 103.42 51.33
N MET A 686 48.03 102.69 52.21
CA MET A 686 47.27 103.27 53.31
C MET A 686 48.19 103.72 54.43
N THR A 687 49.18 102.89 54.79
CA THR A 687 50.21 103.19 55.80
C THR A 687 50.97 104.49 55.49
N ASP A 688 51.42 104.66 54.25
CA ASP A 688 52.11 105.87 53.80
C ASP A 688 51.20 107.11 53.89
N LYS A 689 49.93 107.02 53.47
CA LYS A 689 48.96 108.12 53.57
C LYS A 689 48.69 108.52 55.02
N VAL A 690 48.63 107.57 55.96
CA VAL A 690 48.47 107.84 57.41
C VAL A 690 49.68 108.61 57.96
N ILE A 691 50.89 108.23 57.53
CA ILE A 691 52.13 108.91 57.92
C ILE A 691 52.14 110.36 57.39
N ASP A 692 51.84 110.57 56.11
CA ASP A 692 51.76 111.92 55.51
C ASP A 692 50.69 112.80 56.18
N LEU A 693 49.49 112.25 56.45
CA LEU A 693 48.42 112.95 57.16
C LEU A 693 48.84 113.36 58.58
N ASN A 694 49.55 112.49 59.31
CA ASN A 694 50.05 112.80 60.64
C ASN A 694 51.15 113.88 60.60
N ILE A 695 52.11 113.78 59.66
CA ILE A 695 53.15 114.80 59.46
C ILE A 695 52.53 116.16 59.11
N HIS A 696 51.48 116.19 58.29
CA HIS A 696 50.73 117.42 57.99
C HIS A 696 50.10 118.02 59.25
N LEU A 697 49.38 117.21 60.03
CA LEU A 697 48.71 117.64 61.25
C LEU A 697 49.69 118.12 62.34
N GLN A 698 50.81 117.43 62.54
CA GLN A 698 51.88 117.86 63.47
C GLN A 698 52.41 119.26 63.13
N ARG A 699 52.58 119.58 61.83
CA ARG A 699 53.02 120.91 61.37
C ARG A 699 51.99 122.00 61.70
N LEU A 700 50.70 121.70 61.63
CA LEU A 700 49.64 122.65 62.01
C LEU A 700 49.68 122.95 63.52
N PHE A 701 49.78 121.93 64.37
CA PHE A 701 49.91 122.14 65.81
C PHE A 701 51.20 122.87 66.20
N ALA A 702 52.33 122.56 65.57
CA ALA A 702 53.61 123.23 65.84
C ALA A 702 53.57 124.75 65.56
N ASN A 703 52.77 125.19 64.59
CA ASN A 703 52.59 126.60 64.26
C ASN A 703 51.67 127.34 65.26
N GLN A 704 50.80 126.63 66.00
CA GLN A 704 49.87 127.23 66.97
C GLN A 704 50.53 127.56 68.32
N THR A 705 51.68 126.95 68.64
CA THR A 705 52.39 127.15 69.93
C THR A 705 53.31 128.37 69.97
N LEU A 706 53.29 129.22 68.92
CA LEU A 706 54.18 130.40 68.77
C LEU A 706 53.43 131.75 68.79
N THR A 707 52.18 131.75 69.26
CA THR A 707 51.30 132.93 69.44
C THR A 707 50.54 132.85 70.75
#